data_AF-T2ITQ7-F1
#
_entry.id   AF-T2ITQ7-F1
#
_cell.length_a   1.000
_cell.length_b   1.000
_cell.length_c   1.000
_cell.angle_alpha   90.00
_cell.angle_beta   90.00
_cell.angle_gamma   90.00
#
_symmetry.space_group_name_H-M   'P 1'
#
loop_
_entity.id
_entity.type
_entity.pdbx_description
1 polymer ?
#
loop_
_entity_poly.entity_id
_entity_poly.type
_entity_poly.pdbx_seq_one_letter_code
_entity_poly.pdbx_strand_id
1 'polypeptide(L)'
;MEIVVSPHQEQQRTPSVNSPARPKEITNAKSLLAQLSSELSQEPVTLPLAEDVPASAPEVVEFYLSAPETISDQDVTPPLPHRGQSADLLGDPITTGKMRSPQLTPFKPKAQQGFSKTIRLKGQGVKSSRLLLKPRGRQTQPLELSITPSSNLAQGQVGNSNATPSEVVPVIELVSDRQEYDAEREVVYAEGKVIMRFANGVLLADRLWINLPDQFAVAEGNVVLDRGEQTLRGERFEYYFVQDSGVIFEANGEIYQPTTGQDFSPTLPTSVDNNLIPNRTLNERLALEQPLQRITQAQGISYSFGVPFGEENAQNSGANSGQGAGGQINRLRFEADRMEFDSEGWQATDARLTNDPFSPPEVEVRAETATYRNIAPLVDELKLTNSRVVLDQANSFPTQDRLIFDRRDRQPGVIGFGYDDRDRGGFFVERGFNVIDTETVSWQVTPQYYLQKGFSPEGLTVDDRNTDLFEENKDDIDVVSPPTLGFVNEFNANLSPQTTFFSRTSLTSLEFGDIEDRLRTKTFVQYRFGEPIAPYDVRLEYNYRDRLFNGSLGFQTVRSSVGLLLISPQIPIEETGIQVSYQGSIQTVNAETDRQSLLNSDSDDRRVSLTRVQGAASLFKPFLLWFGQALPPTPEEGLKYTSTPVLPYLALSTGVTGVTSLYGNGDSQPSLSGTIGVSGQVGNFSRPFLDYTGFNLSFSQALRGDPSPFFFDRFADLKTLTWGITQQLYGPLRFGVQSAYNIDTDQEINTDLYFEYSRRTYSILLRYNTVLKVGSISLRISDFNWGGNPGPFDGTGIRPVIQGVPR
;
A
#
# COMPACT_ATOMS: atom_id res chain seq x y z
N MET A 1 -49.99 5.61 25.76
CA MET A 1 -51.29 4.91 25.90
C MET A 1 -52.34 5.93 25.47
N GLU A 2 -53.13 5.62 24.42
CA GLU A 2 -54.26 6.42 23.84
C GLU A 2 -54.01 7.93 23.60
N ILE A 3 -53.80 8.45 22.37
CA ILE A 3 -54.62 8.45 21.13
C ILE A 3 -55.88 9.32 21.21
N VAL A 4 -55.92 10.38 20.39
CA VAL A 4 -57.05 11.04 19.66
C VAL A 4 -56.46 12.35 19.07
N VAL A 5 -56.26 12.57 17.75
CA VAL A 5 -57.22 12.72 16.61
C VAL A 5 -58.01 14.05 16.76
N SER A 6 -58.03 15.03 15.84
CA SER A 6 -58.14 15.02 14.36
C SER A 6 -57.62 16.35 13.71
N PRO A 7 -57.66 16.53 12.36
CA PRO A 7 -56.98 17.62 11.64
C PRO A 7 -57.91 18.75 11.12
N HIS A 8 -57.36 19.70 10.36
CA HIS A 8 -58.14 20.52 9.41
C HIS A 8 -57.41 20.79 8.08
N GLN A 9 -58.19 20.85 6.99
CA GLN A 9 -57.78 21.39 5.69
C GLN A 9 -58.23 22.85 5.57
N GLU A 10 -57.63 23.63 4.67
CA GLU A 10 -58.27 24.85 4.15
C GLU A 10 -57.96 25.11 2.68
N GLN A 11 -58.94 25.65 1.94
CA GLN A 11 -58.80 26.06 0.54
C GLN A 11 -59.26 27.50 0.33
N GLN A 12 -58.35 28.31 -0.22
CA GLN A 12 -58.56 29.47 -1.10
C GLN A 12 -59.85 30.30 -0.98
N ARG A 13 -59.68 31.62 -0.72
CA ARG A 13 -60.49 32.66 -1.41
C ARG A 13 -59.76 34.00 -1.53
N THR A 14 -59.65 34.46 -2.77
CA THR A 14 -59.30 35.82 -3.25
C THR A 14 -60.59 36.70 -3.31
N PRO A 15 -60.66 37.98 -3.79
CA PRO A 15 -59.68 38.73 -4.63
C PRO A 15 -59.56 40.27 -4.49
N SER A 16 -58.59 40.83 -5.26
CA SER A 16 -58.50 42.19 -5.87
C SER A 16 -58.45 43.41 -4.93
N VAL A 17 -57.95 44.60 -5.31
CA VAL A 17 -57.60 45.29 -6.60
C VAL A 17 -56.30 46.13 -6.36
N ASN A 18 -55.56 46.80 -7.28
CA ASN A 18 -55.76 47.24 -8.67
C ASN A 18 -54.42 47.41 -9.48
N SER A 19 -54.54 48.00 -10.68
CA SER A 19 -53.57 48.38 -11.74
C SER A 19 -53.05 49.84 -11.61
N PRO A 20 -52.12 50.41 -12.46
CA PRO A 20 -51.95 50.09 -13.91
C PRO A 20 -50.57 50.25 -14.65
N ALA A 21 -50.60 49.85 -15.94
CA ALA A 21 -49.92 50.45 -17.12
C ALA A 21 -48.63 49.83 -17.76
N ARG A 22 -48.80 48.63 -18.36
CA ARG A 22 -48.41 48.19 -19.75
C ARG A 22 -46.96 48.38 -20.35
N PRO A 23 -46.57 47.62 -21.41
CA PRO A 23 -45.19 47.11 -21.56
C PRO A 23 -44.44 47.46 -22.88
N LYS A 24 -43.21 46.94 -23.01
CA LYS A 24 -42.52 46.64 -24.28
C LYS A 24 -41.78 45.29 -24.19
N GLU A 25 -41.59 44.63 -25.34
CA GLU A 25 -40.80 43.41 -25.52
C GLU A 25 -39.35 43.74 -25.93
N ILE A 26 -38.41 42.77 -25.82
CA ILE A 26 -37.48 42.32 -26.91
C ILE A 26 -36.46 41.26 -26.44
N THR A 27 -36.20 40.27 -27.31
CA THR A 27 -35.13 39.22 -27.30
C THR A 27 -34.95 38.27 -26.10
N ASN A 28 -35.08 36.96 -26.40
CA ASN A 28 -34.22 35.92 -25.83
C ASN A 28 -32.99 35.70 -26.76
N ALA A 29 -31.81 35.48 -26.19
CA ALA A 29 -30.62 35.01 -26.92
C ALA A 29 -30.31 33.54 -26.56
N LYS A 30 -29.71 32.79 -27.49
CA LYS A 30 -29.43 31.36 -27.34
C LYS A 30 -28.03 31.10 -26.76
N SER A 31 -27.86 29.93 -26.13
CA SER A 31 -26.57 29.41 -25.69
C SER A 31 -25.67 28.98 -26.86
N LEU A 32 -24.36 29.14 -26.67
CA LEU A 32 -23.32 28.77 -27.63
C LEU A 32 -22.88 27.31 -27.42
N LEU A 33 -23.40 26.40 -28.26
CA LEU A 33 -22.92 25.01 -28.35
C LEU A 33 -23.05 24.45 -29.79
N ALA A 34 -22.95 25.32 -30.79
CA ALA A 34 -23.14 24.97 -32.20
C ALA A 34 -22.38 25.94 -33.14
N GLN A 35 -21.04 25.84 -33.19
CA GLN A 35 -20.19 26.46 -34.21
C GLN A 35 -18.82 25.76 -34.28
N LEU A 36 -18.17 25.81 -35.45
CA LEU A 36 -16.83 25.28 -35.78
C LEU A 36 -16.69 23.80 -36.19
N SER A 37 -17.64 23.35 -37.01
CA SER A 37 -17.34 22.65 -38.27
C SER A 37 -18.35 23.14 -39.32
N SER A 38 -18.08 23.20 -40.63
CA SER A 38 -16.87 22.93 -41.44
C SER A 38 -17.01 23.65 -42.79
N GLU A 39 -15.92 24.12 -43.42
CA GLU A 39 -15.94 24.40 -44.86
C GLU A 39 -14.53 24.49 -45.47
N LEU A 40 -14.21 23.64 -46.46
CA LEU A 40 -13.68 24.05 -47.77
C LEU A 40 -13.50 22.87 -48.74
N SER A 41 -14.21 23.00 -49.85
CA SER A 41 -14.23 22.37 -51.19
C SER A 41 -13.18 21.33 -51.66
N GLN A 42 -13.63 20.59 -52.68
CA GLN A 42 -12.90 19.56 -53.44
C GLN A 42 -12.05 20.16 -54.58
N GLU A 43 -10.95 19.50 -54.94
CA GLU A 43 -10.73 18.95 -56.30
C GLU A 43 -9.54 17.94 -56.30
N PRO A 44 -9.38 17.06 -57.33
CA PRO A 44 -8.53 15.87 -57.25
C PRO A 44 -7.10 16.06 -57.79
N VAL A 45 -6.13 15.31 -57.25
CA VAL A 45 -4.77 15.17 -57.79
C VAL A 45 -4.37 13.68 -57.86
N THR A 46 -3.61 13.34 -58.90
CA THR A 46 -3.25 11.97 -59.33
C THR A 46 -2.10 11.31 -58.56
N LEU A 47 -2.08 9.98 -58.55
CA LEU A 47 -0.96 9.14 -58.13
C LEU A 47 0.27 9.31 -59.06
N PRO A 48 1.50 9.40 -58.50
CA PRO A 48 2.73 9.01 -59.17
C PRO A 48 3.00 7.50 -59.04
N LEU A 49 3.90 6.97 -59.87
CA LEU A 49 4.35 5.57 -59.84
C LEU A 49 5.43 5.33 -58.77
N ALA A 50 5.69 4.05 -58.47
CA ALA A 50 6.90 3.61 -57.79
C ALA A 50 8.11 3.58 -58.76
N GLU A 51 9.32 3.67 -58.22
CA GLU A 51 10.57 3.36 -58.94
C GLU A 51 11.58 2.73 -57.96
N ASP A 52 12.52 1.92 -58.48
CA ASP A 52 13.32 0.95 -57.71
C ASP A 52 14.49 1.54 -56.91
N VAL A 53 14.76 0.95 -55.74
CA VAL A 53 16.10 0.85 -55.14
C VAL A 53 16.29 -0.59 -54.61
N PRO A 54 17.36 -1.32 -54.96
CA PRO A 54 17.38 -2.78 -54.90
C PRO A 54 17.74 -3.38 -53.53
N ALA A 55 17.39 -4.66 -53.36
CA ALA A 55 17.79 -5.46 -52.20
C ALA A 55 19.28 -5.85 -52.23
N SER A 56 19.90 -5.90 -51.04
CA SER A 56 21.21 -6.54 -50.79
C SER A 56 21.02 -7.74 -49.87
N ALA A 57 21.83 -8.78 -50.08
CA ALA A 57 21.74 -10.03 -49.33
C ALA A 57 22.37 -9.90 -47.92
N PRO A 58 21.91 -10.71 -46.92
CA PRO A 58 22.53 -10.72 -45.60
C PRO A 58 23.97 -11.26 -45.66
N GLU A 59 24.88 -10.55 -45.03
CA GLU A 59 26.30 -10.90 -44.95
C GLU A 59 26.54 -12.08 -44.00
N VAL A 60 27.40 -13.02 -44.40
CA VAL A 60 27.75 -14.20 -43.61
C VAL A 60 28.98 -13.88 -42.77
N VAL A 61 28.84 -13.90 -41.44
CA VAL A 61 29.95 -13.75 -40.50
C VAL A 61 30.45 -15.13 -40.07
N GLU A 62 31.61 -15.52 -40.59
CA GLU A 62 32.33 -16.73 -40.16
C GLU A 62 33.10 -16.47 -38.84
N PHE A 63 33.10 -17.45 -37.94
CA PHE A 63 33.84 -17.38 -36.68
C PHE A 63 35.18 -18.14 -36.80
N TYR A 64 36.28 -17.43 -36.62
CA TYR A 64 37.63 -18.02 -36.57
C TYR A 64 38.04 -18.25 -35.11
N LEU A 65 38.24 -19.51 -34.72
CA LEU A 65 38.83 -19.89 -33.44
C LEU A 65 40.35 -19.70 -33.47
N SER A 66 40.88 -18.90 -32.55
CA SER A 66 42.32 -18.78 -32.29
C SER A 66 42.70 -19.57 -31.02
N ALA A 67 43.96 -19.98 -30.95
CA ALA A 67 44.49 -20.85 -29.89
C ALA A 67 44.85 -20.06 -28.61
N PRO A 68 44.90 -20.71 -27.42
CA PRO A 68 45.24 -20.03 -26.17
C PRO A 68 46.75 -19.76 -26.04
N GLU A 69 47.11 -18.54 -25.62
CA GLU A 69 48.47 -18.20 -25.19
C GLU A 69 48.53 -17.86 -23.69
N THR A 70 49.73 -17.87 -23.14
CA THR A 70 50.02 -18.11 -21.71
C THR A 70 50.16 -16.86 -20.86
N ILE A 71 49.71 -16.95 -19.60
CA ILE A 71 50.00 -15.97 -18.53
C ILE A 71 51.51 -15.96 -18.23
N SER A 72 52.05 -14.78 -17.91
CA SER A 72 53.40 -14.61 -17.35
C SER A 72 53.33 -13.69 -16.13
N ASP A 73 53.68 -14.21 -14.95
CA ASP A 73 53.88 -13.41 -13.75
C ASP A 73 55.24 -12.69 -13.79
N GLN A 74 55.27 -11.39 -13.46
CA GLN A 74 56.30 -10.71 -12.65
C GLN A 74 55.74 -9.36 -12.16
N ASP A 75 56.31 -8.84 -11.05
CA ASP A 75 55.80 -7.71 -10.29
C ASP A 75 55.81 -6.34 -11.02
N VAL A 76 54.88 -5.45 -10.65
CA VAL A 76 55.14 -4.27 -9.79
C VAL A 76 53.86 -3.42 -9.61
N THR A 77 53.68 -2.90 -8.40
CA THR A 77 52.54 -2.10 -7.90
C THR A 77 52.05 -0.94 -8.79
N PRO A 78 50.73 -0.81 -9.05
CA PRO A 78 50.10 0.44 -9.49
C PRO A 78 49.92 1.47 -8.34
N PRO A 79 49.76 2.77 -8.64
CA PRO A 79 49.60 3.82 -7.63
C PRO A 79 48.16 4.01 -7.12
N LEU A 80 48.01 4.79 -6.04
CA LEU A 80 46.72 5.24 -5.50
C LEU A 80 45.93 6.09 -6.52
N PRO A 81 44.65 5.78 -6.80
CA PRO A 81 43.78 6.65 -7.59
C PRO A 81 43.24 7.82 -6.76
N HIS A 82 43.12 8.99 -7.40
CA HIS A 82 42.44 10.16 -6.83
C HIS A 82 40.92 10.12 -7.09
N ARG A 83 40.20 11.01 -6.37
CA ARG A 83 38.74 11.29 -6.44
C ARG A 83 37.99 10.82 -7.70
N GLY A 84 36.89 10.11 -7.45
CA GLY A 84 35.64 10.26 -8.22
C GLY A 84 35.38 9.23 -9.32
N GLN A 85 34.99 8.02 -8.93
CA GLN A 85 34.26 7.09 -9.80
C GLN A 85 33.11 6.43 -9.03
N SER A 86 32.01 6.18 -9.74
CA SER A 86 30.79 5.55 -9.23
C SER A 86 30.88 4.01 -9.28
N ALA A 87 29.81 3.31 -8.91
CA ALA A 87 29.78 1.85 -8.74
C ALA A 87 29.72 1.03 -10.06
N ASP A 88 30.38 1.49 -11.12
CA ASP A 88 30.35 0.89 -12.47
C ASP A 88 31.48 -0.14 -12.72
N LEU A 89 32.03 -0.72 -11.64
CA LEU A 89 33.06 -1.77 -11.67
C LEU A 89 32.63 -3.08 -10.97
N LEU A 90 31.32 -3.31 -10.89
CA LEU A 90 30.75 -4.66 -10.81
C LEU A 90 30.29 -5.04 -12.22
N GLY A 91 30.91 -6.08 -12.79
CA GLY A 91 30.78 -6.41 -14.22
C GLY A 91 29.38 -6.85 -14.65
N ASP A 92 29.12 -6.74 -15.96
CA ASP A 92 27.82 -7.03 -16.58
C ASP A 92 27.24 -8.40 -16.18
N PRO A 93 25.95 -8.48 -15.80
CA PRO A 93 25.29 -9.75 -15.55
C PRO A 93 25.17 -10.56 -16.86
N ILE A 94 25.41 -11.87 -16.79
CA ILE A 94 25.34 -12.78 -17.94
C ILE A 94 23.92 -12.76 -18.54
N THR A 95 23.78 -12.14 -19.73
CA THR A 95 22.46 -11.96 -20.36
C THR A 95 22.00 -13.21 -21.10
N THR A 96 20.89 -13.82 -20.65
CA THR A 96 20.23 -14.94 -21.36
C THR A 96 19.05 -14.47 -22.21
N GLY A 97 19.24 -14.36 -23.53
CA GLY A 97 18.17 -14.39 -24.54
C GLY A 97 17.20 -13.20 -24.61
N LYS A 98 17.28 -12.40 -25.68
CA LYS A 98 16.26 -11.38 -26.00
C LYS A 98 14.89 -12.04 -26.29
N MET A 99 13.90 -11.83 -25.44
CA MET A 99 12.50 -12.09 -25.83
C MET A 99 12.01 -11.01 -26.83
N ARG A 100 11.27 -11.44 -27.85
CA ARG A 100 10.56 -10.55 -28.78
C ARG A 100 9.20 -10.18 -28.22
N SER A 101 8.89 -8.87 -28.16
CA SER A 101 7.54 -8.37 -27.89
C SER A 101 6.58 -8.77 -29.03
N PRO A 102 5.43 -9.40 -28.74
CA PRO A 102 4.37 -9.56 -29.73
C PRO A 102 3.72 -8.22 -30.08
N GLN A 103 3.54 -7.92 -31.36
CA GLN A 103 2.77 -6.75 -31.78
C GLN A 103 1.27 -7.01 -31.62
N LEU A 104 0.63 -6.29 -30.71
CA LEU A 104 -0.83 -6.30 -30.55
C LEU A 104 -1.51 -5.66 -31.77
N THR A 105 -2.33 -6.43 -32.48
CA THR A 105 -3.27 -5.89 -33.47
C THR A 105 -4.62 -5.59 -32.81
N PRO A 106 -5.28 -4.45 -33.12
CA PRO A 106 -6.49 -4.03 -32.40
C PRO A 106 -7.71 -4.86 -32.82
N PHE A 107 -8.23 -5.66 -31.89
CA PHE A 107 -9.43 -6.47 -32.09
C PHE A 107 -10.71 -5.62 -31.96
N LYS A 108 -11.62 -5.68 -32.95
CA LYS A 108 -12.92 -4.99 -32.88
C LYS A 108 -13.99 -5.90 -32.25
N PRO A 109 -14.63 -5.50 -31.12
CA PRO A 109 -15.72 -6.29 -30.56
C PRO A 109 -16.97 -6.23 -31.46
N LYS A 110 -17.55 -7.39 -31.77
CA LYS A 110 -18.94 -7.50 -32.23
C LYS A 110 -19.81 -7.91 -31.05
N ALA A 111 -20.87 -7.15 -30.78
CA ALA A 111 -21.83 -7.52 -29.75
C ALA A 111 -22.62 -8.78 -30.14
N GLN A 112 -22.79 -9.69 -29.19
CA GLN A 112 -23.80 -10.75 -29.25
C GLN A 112 -24.53 -10.84 -27.91
N GLN A 113 -25.84 -11.07 -27.98
CA GLN A 113 -26.75 -11.06 -26.83
C GLN A 113 -26.79 -12.45 -26.17
N GLY A 114 -26.58 -12.51 -24.86
CA GLY A 114 -26.69 -13.75 -24.09
C GLY A 114 -28.14 -14.12 -23.79
N PHE A 115 -28.69 -15.12 -24.49
CA PHE A 115 -29.88 -15.84 -24.04
C PHE A 115 -29.47 -17.04 -23.16
N SER A 116 -29.80 -16.98 -21.88
CA SER A 116 -29.58 -18.10 -20.95
C SER A 116 -30.39 -19.33 -21.38
N LYS A 117 -29.71 -20.45 -21.65
CA LYS A 117 -30.35 -21.74 -21.95
C LYS A 117 -29.72 -22.87 -21.17
N THR A 118 -30.42 -23.33 -20.13
CA THR A 118 -29.99 -24.42 -19.25
C THR A 118 -29.80 -25.72 -20.03
N ILE A 119 -28.57 -26.23 -20.08
CA ILE A 119 -28.24 -27.56 -20.62
C ILE A 119 -28.12 -28.53 -19.44
N ARG A 120 -28.87 -29.64 -19.48
CA ARG A 120 -28.68 -30.73 -18.51
C ARG A 120 -27.41 -31.50 -18.87
N LEU A 121 -26.43 -31.49 -17.97
CA LEU A 121 -25.28 -32.40 -18.02
C LEU A 121 -25.77 -33.85 -17.91
N LYS A 122 -25.21 -34.74 -18.73
CA LYS A 122 -25.61 -36.14 -18.82
C LYS A 122 -24.35 -37.00 -18.92
N GLY A 123 -24.03 -37.73 -17.84
CA GLY A 123 -22.90 -38.67 -17.76
C GLY A 123 -21.52 -38.00 -17.73
N GLN A 124 -20.83 -38.08 -16.58
CA GLN A 124 -19.37 -37.92 -16.59
C GLN A 124 -18.76 -39.15 -17.27
N GLY A 125 -17.84 -38.93 -18.22
CA GLY A 125 -16.98 -39.98 -18.72
C GLY A 125 -15.93 -40.36 -17.67
N VAL A 126 -15.50 -41.62 -17.69
CA VAL A 126 -14.39 -42.10 -16.86
C VAL A 126 -13.11 -41.41 -17.32
N LYS A 127 -12.54 -40.53 -16.49
CA LYS A 127 -11.24 -39.91 -16.77
C LYS A 127 -10.14 -40.97 -16.71
N SER A 128 -9.33 -41.06 -17.76
CA SER A 128 -8.10 -41.85 -17.75
C SER A 128 -6.91 -40.96 -17.37
N SER A 129 -5.96 -41.49 -16.59
CA SER A 129 -4.69 -40.81 -16.24
C SER A 129 -3.51 -41.65 -16.71
N ARG A 130 -2.39 -41.05 -17.12
CA ARG A 130 -1.16 -41.79 -17.49
C ARG A 130 -0.07 -41.53 -16.47
N LEU A 131 0.47 -42.61 -15.88
CA LEU A 131 1.69 -42.54 -15.07
C LEU A 131 2.87 -42.98 -15.92
N LEU A 132 3.91 -42.15 -15.99
CA LEU A 132 5.07 -42.32 -16.84
C LEU A 132 6.34 -42.45 -15.98
N LEU A 133 6.85 -43.68 -15.90
CA LEU A 133 7.93 -44.08 -15.00
C LEU A 133 9.31 -43.94 -15.67
N LYS A 134 10.24 -43.26 -15.01
CA LYS A 134 11.61 -43.00 -15.48
C LYS A 134 12.65 -43.25 -14.38
N PRO A 135 13.36 -44.40 -14.38
CA PRO A 135 14.48 -44.65 -13.47
C PRO A 135 15.70 -43.79 -13.87
N ARG A 136 16.38 -43.21 -12.87
CA ARG A 136 17.52 -42.32 -13.11
C ARG A 136 18.75 -43.09 -13.62
N GLY A 137 19.37 -42.59 -14.69
CA GLY A 137 20.68 -43.07 -15.16
C GLY A 137 20.70 -44.28 -16.11
N ARG A 138 19.57 -44.71 -16.67
CA ARG A 138 19.52 -45.73 -17.74
C ARG A 138 18.85 -45.18 -19.00
N GLN A 139 19.41 -45.51 -20.18
CA GLN A 139 18.73 -45.32 -21.47
C GLN A 139 17.72 -46.46 -21.73
N THR A 140 16.66 -46.50 -20.94
CA THR A 140 15.51 -47.39 -21.13
C THR A 140 14.30 -46.56 -21.57
N GLN A 141 13.45 -47.13 -22.43
CA GLN A 141 12.15 -46.52 -22.75
C GLN A 141 11.34 -46.34 -21.45
N PRO A 142 10.59 -45.23 -21.29
CA PRO A 142 9.73 -45.04 -20.13
C PRO A 142 8.61 -46.08 -20.12
N LEU A 143 8.23 -46.55 -18.93
CA LEU A 143 7.08 -47.44 -18.79
C LEU A 143 5.83 -46.59 -18.60
N GLU A 144 4.89 -46.67 -19.55
CA GLU A 144 3.58 -46.01 -19.46
C GLU A 144 2.55 -46.95 -18.82
N LEU A 145 1.94 -46.51 -17.72
CA LEU A 145 0.80 -47.16 -17.08
C LEU A 145 -0.45 -46.31 -17.31
N SER A 146 -1.54 -46.95 -17.77
CA SER A 146 -2.84 -46.29 -18.01
C SER A 146 -3.79 -46.58 -16.85
N ILE A 147 -4.01 -45.59 -16.01
CA ILE A 147 -4.89 -45.66 -14.83
C ILE A 147 -6.33 -45.46 -15.31
N THR A 148 -7.18 -46.46 -15.08
CA THR A 148 -8.59 -46.45 -15.50
C THR A 148 -9.48 -46.83 -14.31
N PRO A 149 -10.32 -45.92 -13.79
CA PRO A 149 -11.26 -46.22 -12.70
C PRO A 149 -12.15 -47.43 -12.97
N SER A 150 -12.29 -48.32 -11.98
CA SER A 150 -12.99 -49.60 -12.10
C SER A 150 -14.51 -49.46 -12.12
N SER A 151 -15.10 -49.29 -13.31
CA SER A 151 -16.55 -49.21 -13.50
C SER A 151 -17.22 -50.59 -13.49
N ASN A 152 -18.19 -50.81 -12.60
CA ASN A 152 -19.00 -52.02 -12.55
C ASN A 152 -20.47 -51.74 -12.94
N LEU A 153 -21.11 -52.72 -13.61
CA LEU A 153 -22.52 -52.80 -14.05
C LEU A 153 -22.97 -52.05 -15.34
N ALA A 154 -24.03 -52.62 -15.92
CA ALA A 154 -24.87 -52.19 -17.06
C ALA A 154 -24.29 -52.31 -18.50
N GLN A 155 -24.79 -53.31 -19.24
CA GLN A 155 -24.62 -53.44 -20.70
C GLN A 155 -25.62 -52.55 -21.45
N GLY A 156 -25.23 -52.03 -22.63
CA GLY A 156 -26.16 -51.40 -23.58
C GLY A 156 -25.49 -50.87 -24.84
N GLN A 157 -25.65 -51.55 -25.97
CA GLN A 157 -25.16 -51.07 -27.28
C GLN A 157 -26.17 -50.13 -27.96
N VAL A 158 -25.74 -48.91 -28.29
CA VAL A 158 -26.09 -48.23 -29.55
C VAL A 158 -24.85 -47.46 -30.00
N GLY A 159 -24.45 -47.59 -31.27
CA GLY A 159 -23.28 -46.91 -31.80
C GLY A 159 -23.62 -45.63 -32.58
N ASN A 160 -22.65 -44.71 -32.66
CA ASN A 160 -22.44 -43.83 -33.82
C ASN A 160 -20.99 -43.32 -33.80
N SER A 161 -20.44 -43.05 -34.98
CA SER A 161 -19.02 -42.68 -35.17
C SER A 161 -18.80 -41.17 -35.34
N ASN A 162 -17.52 -40.78 -35.25
CA ASN A 162 -16.97 -39.48 -35.65
C ASN A 162 -17.38 -38.24 -34.84
N ALA A 163 -16.82 -38.12 -33.64
CA ALA A 163 -15.84 -37.07 -33.37
C ALA A 163 -14.97 -37.46 -32.16
N THR A 164 -13.65 -37.47 -32.30
CA THR A 164 -12.72 -37.54 -31.15
C THR A 164 -12.38 -36.12 -30.70
N PRO A 165 -12.79 -35.69 -29.49
CA PRO A 165 -12.00 -34.70 -28.76
C PRO A 165 -10.60 -35.29 -28.54
N SER A 166 -9.56 -34.48 -28.66
CA SER A 166 -8.24 -34.90 -28.15
C SER A 166 -8.30 -34.83 -26.63
N GLU A 167 -8.54 -35.97 -25.99
CA GLU A 167 -8.57 -36.08 -24.53
C GLU A 167 -7.17 -35.76 -23.98
N VAL A 168 -7.05 -34.61 -23.32
CA VAL A 168 -5.83 -34.20 -22.60
C VAL A 168 -5.76 -35.02 -21.32
N VAL A 169 -5.31 -36.27 -21.48
CA VAL A 169 -5.03 -37.19 -20.38
C VAL A 169 -3.93 -36.58 -19.51
N PRO A 170 -4.16 -36.33 -18.22
CA PRO A 170 -3.12 -35.82 -17.33
C PRO A 170 -2.00 -36.87 -17.23
N VAL A 171 -0.79 -36.44 -17.59
CA VAL A 171 0.42 -37.25 -17.46
C VAL A 171 1.07 -36.91 -16.12
N ILE A 172 1.17 -37.91 -15.25
CA ILE A 172 2.00 -37.87 -14.04
C ILE A 172 3.37 -38.42 -14.44
N GLU A 173 4.42 -37.62 -14.32
CA GLU A 173 5.80 -38.07 -14.54
C GLU A 173 6.46 -38.34 -13.19
N LEU A 174 7.00 -39.55 -13.00
CA LEU A 174 7.65 -39.97 -11.76
C LEU A 174 9.10 -40.37 -12.03
N VAL A 175 10.03 -39.65 -11.40
CA VAL A 175 11.48 -39.86 -11.49
C VAL A 175 12.04 -40.09 -10.09
N SER A 176 12.88 -41.11 -9.92
CA SER A 176 13.59 -41.40 -8.67
C SER A 176 14.80 -42.30 -8.93
N ASP A 177 15.62 -42.48 -7.89
CA ASP A 177 16.83 -43.31 -7.96
C ASP A 177 16.48 -44.83 -7.95
N ARG A 178 15.38 -45.24 -7.29
CA ARG A 178 14.73 -46.57 -7.41
C ARG A 178 13.22 -46.45 -7.63
N GLN A 179 12.65 -47.36 -8.43
CA GLN A 179 11.21 -47.53 -8.66
C GLN A 179 10.85 -49.03 -8.67
N GLU A 180 9.69 -49.38 -8.11
CA GLU A 180 9.16 -50.75 -8.05
C GLU A 180 7.64 -50.72 -8.19
N TYR A 181 7.05 -51.73 -8.84
CA TYR A 181 5.61 -51.81 -9.07
C TYR A 181 5.07 -53.16 -8.58
N ASP A 182 4.19 -53.10 -7.57
CA ASP A 182 3.43 -54.23 -7.05
C ASP A 182 2.16 -54.39 -7.90
N ALA A 183 2.16 -55.40 -8.78
CA ALA A 183 1.06 -55.69 -9.68
C ALA A 183 -0.09 -56.49 -9.05
N GLU A 184 0.06 -56.99 -7.80
CA GLU A 184 -1.05 -57.60 -7.05
C GLU A 184 -1.86 -56.56 -6.27
N ARG A 185 -1.19 -55.46 -5.86
CA ARG A 185 -1.81 -54.34 -5.13
C ARG A 185 -2.07 -53.09 -5.98
N GLU A 186 -1.56 -53.07 -7.20
CA GLU A 186 -1.55 -51.90 -8.10
C GLU A 186 -0.90 -50.66 -7.43
N VAL A 187 0.22 -50.87 -6.73
CA VAL A 187 0.97 -49.82 -6.03
C VAL A 187 2.35 -49.62 -6.65
N VAL A 188 2.69 -48.36 -6.97
CA VAL A 188 4.05 -47.95 -7.33
C VAL A 188 4.78 -47.45 -6.09
N TYR A 189 5.98 -47.96 -5.82
CA TYR A 189 6.90 -47.48 -4.81
C TYR A 189 8.09 -46.78 -5.46
N ALA A 190 8.51 -45.64 -4.93
CA ALA A 190 9.67 -44.87 -5.39
C ALA A 190 10.52 -44.43 -4.20
N GLU A 191 11.83 -44.63 -4.30
CA GLU A 191 12.82 -44.31 -3.25
C GLU A 191 14.00 -43.52 -3.83
N GLY A 192 14.51 -42.57 -3.05
CA GLY A 192 15.70 -41.78 -3.35
C GLY A 192 15.43 -40.65 -4.33
N LYS A 193 15.49 -39.41 -3.82
CA LYS A 193 15.36 -38.15 -4.60
C LYS A 193 14.17 -38.18 -5.56
N VAL A 194 13.00 -38.53 -5.02
CA VAL A 194 11.77 -38.65 -5.78
C VAL A 194 11.34 -37.28 -6.28
N ILE A 195 10.93 -37.22 -7.54
CA ILE A 195 10.34 -36.06 -8.20
C ILE A 195 9.10 -36.56 -8.93
N MET A 196 7.92 -36.16 -8.46
CA MET A 196 6.64 -36.37 -9.13
C MET A 196 6.16 -35.04 -9.72
N ARG A 197 5.96 -34.99 -11.03
CA ARG A 197 5.31 -33.86 -11.71
C ARG A 197 3.88 -34.25 -12.07
N PHE A 198 2.94 -33.35 -11.84
CA PHE A 198 1.54 -33.49 -12.20
C PHE A 198 0.99 -32.12 -12.65
N ALA A 199 -0.24 -32.07 -13.15
CA ALA A 199 -0.79 -30.88 -13.82
C ALA A 199 -0.67 -29.57 -13.01
N ASN A 200 -0.83 -29.65 -11.68
CA ASN A 200 -0.92 -28.51 -10.78
C ASN A 200 0.24 -28.47 -9.76
N GLY A 201 1.42 -29.04 -10.07
CA GLY A 201 2.59 -28.92 -9.18
C GLY A 201 3.75 -29.89 -9.40
N VAL A 202 4.77 -29.74 -8.55
CA VAL A 202 5.92 -30.66 -8.42
C VAL A 202 6.09 -31.06 -6.96
N LEU A 203 5.98 -32.36 -6.69
CA LEU A 203 6.24 -32.95 -5.38
C LEU A 203 7.64 -33.57 -5.36
N LEU A 204 8.42 -33.25 -4.33
CA LEU A 204 9.74 -33.80 -4.02
C LEU A 204 9.66 -34.59 -2.71
N ALA A 205 10.38 -35.72 -2.59
CA ALA A 205 10.46 -36.50 -1.36
C ALA A 205 11.65 -37.47 -1.35
N ASP A 206 12.01 -38.01 -0.19
CA ASP A 206 12.92 -39.16 -0.09
C ASP A 206 12.23 -40.49 -0.44
N ARG A 207 10.94 -40.63 -0.14
CA ARG A 207 10.10 -41.78 -0.51
C ARG A 207 8.71 -41.34 -0.98
N LEU A 208 8.11 -42.10 -1.88
CA LEU A 208 6.75 -41.94 -2.36
C LEU A 208 6.15 -43.32 -2.63
N TRP A 209 4.88 -43.51 -2.29
CA TRP A 209 4.08 -44.60 -2.88
C TRP A 209 2.76 -44.09 -3.42
N ILE A 210 2.32 -44.68 -4.53
CA ILE A 210 1.09 -44.32 -5.26
C ILE A 210 0.25 -45.58 -5.42
N ASN A 211 -0.94 -45.58 -4.82
CA ASN A 211 -1.99 -46.53 -5.10
C ASN A 211 -2.76 -46.06 -6.35
N LEU A 212 -2.72 -46.85 -7.42
CA LEU A 212 -3.30 -46.50 -8.71
C LEU A 212 -4.85 -46.57 -8.74
N PRO A 213 -5.53 -47.62 -8.24
CA PRO A 213 -7.00 -47.69 -8.27
C PRO A 213 -7.67 -46.64 -7.37
N ASP A 214 -7.14 -46.39 -6.16
CA ASP A 214 -7.68 -45.36 -5.26
C ASP A 214 -7.24 -43.93 -5.65
N GLN A 215 -6.28 -43.81 -6.58
CA GLN A 215 -5.63 -42.54 -6.99
C GLN A 215 -5.18 -41.72 -5.77
N PHE A 216 -4.41 -42.38 -4.91
CA PHE A 216 -3.90 -41.86 -3.65
C PHE A 216 -2.37 -41.99 -3.60
N ALA A 217 -1.68 -40.91 -3.22
CA ALA A 217 -0.25 -40.90 -3.00
C ALA A 217 0.10 -40.52 -1.56
N VAL A 218 1.17 -41.11 -1.04
CA VAL A 218 1.82 -40.67 0.20
C VAL A 218 3.31 -40.47 -0.07
N ALA A 219 3.81 -39.30 0.31
CA ALA A 219 5.23 -38.98 0.34
C ALA A 219 5.73 -38.91 1.79
N GLU A 220 6.98 -39.33 2.02
CA GLU A 220 7.65 -39.28 3.32
C GLU A 220 9.11 -38.85 3.20
N GLY A 221 9.55 -38.03 4.15
CA GLY A 221 10.91 -37.54 4.30
C GLY A 221 11.22 -36.38 3.37
N ASN A 222 11.54 -35.21 3.96
CA ASN A 222 11.90 -33.99 3.25
C ASN A 222 10.91 -33.63 2.13
N VAL A 223 9.60 -33.67 2.42
CA VAL A 223 8.58 -33.49 1.40
C VAL A 223 8.44 -32.01 1.06
N VAL A 224 8.42 -31.68 -0.24
CA VAL A 224 8.22 -30.31 -0.75
C VAL A 224 7.25 -30.34 -1.92
N LEU A 225 6.15 -29.58 -1.85
CA LEU A 225 5.24 -29.32 -2.96
C LEU A 225 5.36 -27.87 -3.43
N ASP A 226 5.85 -27.69 -4.67
CA ASP A 226 5.77 -26.42 -5.39
C ASP A 226 4.47 -26.37 -6.21
N ARG A 227 3.62 -25.35 -5.96
CA ARG A 227 2.40 -25.04 -6.72
C ARG A 227 2.41 -23.54 -7.06
N GLY A 228 2.76 -23.21 -8.31
CA GLY A 228 2.87 -21.82 -8.76
C GLY A 228 4.02 -21.07 -8.10
N GLU A 229 3.74 -19.98 -7.38
CA GLU A 229 4.72 -19.29 -6.52
C GLU A 229 4.70 -19.80 -5.06
N GLN A 230 3.72 -20.62 -4.69
CA GLN A 230 3.57 -21.20 -3.35
C GLN A 230 4.50 -22.42 -3.16
N THR A 231 5.08 -22.56 -1.97
CA THR A 231 5.93 -23.71 -1.61
C THR A 231 5.53 -24.25 -0.24
N LEU A 232 4.96 -25.45 -0.22
CA LEU A 232 4.54 -26.19 0.97
C LEU A 232 5.57 -27.28 1.28
N ARG A 233 5.84 -27.56 2.55
CA ARG A 233 6.85 -28.52 3.02
C ARG A 233 6.34 -29.31 4.23
N GLY A 234 6.91 -30.48 4.51
CA GLY A 234 6.62 -31.26 5.74
C GLY A 234 7.28 -32.64 5.80
N GLU A 235 7.03 -33.40 6.88
CA GLU A 235 7.61 -34.74 7.06
C GLU A 235 6.85 -35.82 6.27
N ARG A 236 5.51 -35.72 6.22
CA ARG A 236 4.61 -36.64 5.51
C ARG A 236 3.51 -35.87 4.80
N PHE A 237 3.18 -36.30 3.60
CA PHE A 237 2.18 -35.68 2.74
C PHE A 237 1.29 -36.76 2.12
N GLU A 238 -0.02 -36.65 2.30
CA GLU A 238 -1.05 -37.56 1.77
C GLU A 238 -1.89 -36.80 0.73
N TYR A 239 -2.16 -37.39 -0.44
CA TYR A 239 -2.75 -36.66 -1.58
C TYR A 239 -3.72 -37.51 -2.40
N TYR A 240 -4.89 -36.93 -2.72
CA TYR A 240 -5.96 -37.56 -3.48
C TYR A 240 -6.12 -36.90 -4.86
N PHE A 241 -5.53 -37.48 -5.91
CA PHE A 241 -5.48 -36.86 -7.25
C PHE A 241 -6.85 -36.57 -7.86
N VAL A 242 -7.90 -37.31 -7.47
CA VAL A 242 -9.28 -37.13 -7.94
C VAL A 242 -9.96 -35.91 -7.31
N GLN A 243 -9.53 -35.51 -6.12
CA GLN A 243 -10.16 -34.48 -5.28
C GLN A 243 -9.37 -33.16 -5.26
N ASP A 244 -8.11 -33.15 -5.73
CA ASP A 244 -7.13 -32.06 -5.54
C ASP A 244 -7.02 -31.63 -4.06
N SER A 245 -7.04 -32.63 -3.17
CA SER A 245 -7.02 -32.46 -1.72
C SER A 245 -5.91 -33.29 -1.08
N GLY A 246 -5.47 -32.89 0.11
CA GLY A 246 -4.42 -33.59 0.83
C GLY A 246 -4.23 -33.17 2.28
N VAL A 247 -3.32 -33.86 2.94
CA VAL A 247 -2.94 -33.67 4.35
C VAL A 247 -1.42 -33.61 4.45
N ILE A 248 -0.90 -32.56 5.07
CA ILE A 248 0.52 -32.38 5.39
C ILE A 248 0.67 -32.49 6.91
N PHE A 249 1.67 -33.24 7.37
CA PHE A 249 2.05 -33.35 8.78
C PHE A 249 3.41 -32.70 9.01
N GLU A 250 3.58 -32.02 10.15
CA GLU A 250 4.70 -31.12 10.44
C GLU A 250 4.86 -30.09 9.30
N ALA A 251 3.76 -29.42 8.96
CA ALA A 251 3.63 -28.60 7.78
C ALA A 251 4.27 -27.23 7.98
N ASN A 252 5.18 -26.85 7.08
CA ASN A 252 5.69 -25.47 7.03
C ASN A 252 5.84 -24.99 5.58
N GLY A 253 5.98 -23.68 5.37
CA GLY A 253 6.08 -23.17 4.01
C GLY A 253 6.04 -21.67 3.84
N GLU A 254 5.91 -21.27 2.58
CA GLU A 254 5.85 -19.89 2.13
C GLU A 254 4.60 -19.70 1.24
N ILE A 255 3.81 -18.70 1.59
CA ILE A 255 2.63 -18.23 0.85
C ILE A 255 2.97 -16.87 0.24
N TYR A 256 2.77 -16.72 -1.06
CA TYR A 256 2.92 -15.46 -1.77
C TYR A 256 1.53 -14.91 -2.13
N GLN A 257 1.07 -13.91 -1.37
CA GLN A 257 -0.32 -13.43 -1.40
C GLN A 257 -0.81 -13.06 -2.82
N PRO A 258 -0.04 -12.33 -3.66
CA PRO A 258 -0.55 -11.85 -4.95
C PRO A 258 -1.07 -12.97 -5.88
N THR A 259 -0.33 -14.08 -6.00
CA THR A 259 -0.65 -15.16 -6.94
C THR A 259 -1.55 -16.25 -6.37
N THR A 260 -1.83 -16.26 -5.05
CA THR A 260 -2.61 -17.32 -4.37
C THR A 260 -3.89 -17.73 -5.12
N GLY A 261 -4.65 -16.77 -5.66
CA GLY A 261 -5.87 -17.04 -6.42
C GLY A 261 -5.67 -17.64 -7.82
N GLN A 262 -4.49 -17.51 -8.42
CA GLN A 262 -4.12 -18.22 -9.65
C GLN A 262 -3.54 -19.60 -9.30
N ASP A 263 -2.63 -19.66 -8.33
CA ASP A 263 -1.89 -20.87 -7.96
C ASP A 263 -2.79 -21.98 -7.38
N PHE A 264 -3.86 -21.62 -6.68
CA PHE A 264 -4.87 -22.56 -6.17
C PHE A 264 -6.16 -22.62 -6.99
N SER A 265 -6.25 -21.96 -8.16
CA SER A 265 -7.46 -22.03 -9.00
C SER A 265 -7.65 -23.44 -9.60
N PRO A 266 -8.85 -24.07 -9.49
CA PRO A 266 -9.12 -25.36 -10.12
C PRO A 266 -9.17 -25.23 -11.65
N THR A 267 -8.07 -25.56 -12.32
CA THR A 267 -7.92 -25.53 -13.78
C THR A 267 -8.87 -26.52 -14.46
N LEU A 268 -9.58 -26.06 -15.49
CA LEU A 268 -10.38 -26.95 -16.34
C LEU A 268 -9.43 -27.85 -17.17
N PRO A 269 -9.70 -29.16 -17.35
CA PRO A 269 -8.84 -30.03 -18.17
C PRO A 269 -8.67 -29.59 -19.64
N THR A 270 -9.48 -28.64 -20.10
CA THR A 270 -9.50 -28.11 -21.46
C THR A 270 -9.03 -26.66 -21.59
N SER A 271 -8.46 -26.03 -20.55
CA SER A 271 -7.81 -24.71 -20.71
C SER A 271 -6.52 -24.85 -21.53
N VAL A 272 -6.35 -23.97 -22.52
CA VAL A 272 -5.19 -24.00 -23.43
C VAL A 272 -3.92 -23.50 -22.71
N ASP A 273 -4.08 -22.79 -21.60
CA ASP A 273 -3.02 -22.27 -20.73
C ASP A 273 -2.40 -23.36 -19.81
N ASN A 274 -2.80 -24.63 -19.96
CA ASN A 274 -2.27 -25.80 -19.20
C ASN A 274 -0.80 -26.16 -19.52
N ASN A 275 0.00 -25.19 -19.98
CA ASN A 275 1.44 -25.30 -20.16
C ASN A 275 2.23 -25.00 -18.85
N LEU A 276 1.52 -24.86 -17.72
CA LEU A 276 2.05 -24.69 -16.37
C LEU A 276 2.68 -25.97 -15.78
N ILE A 277 3.48 -26.70 -16.57
CA ILE A 277 4.54 -27.51 -15.97
C ILE A 277 5.46 -26.52 -15.24
N PRO A 278 5.73 -26.66 -13.92
CA PRO A 278 6.65 -25.75 -13.26
C PRO A 278 8.07 -25.98 -13.80
N ASN A 279 8.43 -25.14 -14.77
CA ASN A 279 9.73 -25.09 -15.43
C ASN A 279 10.77 -24.35 -14.59
N ARG A 280 10.54 -24.21 -13.27
CA ARG A 280 11.56 -23.87 -12.28
C ARG A 280 12.78 -24.77 -12.54
N THR A 281 13.87 -24.18 -13.04
CA THR A 281 15.06 -24.95 -13.42
C THR A 281 15.64 -25.65 -12.20
N LEU A 282 16.60 -26.56 -12.41
CA LEU A 282 17.33 -27.14 -11.28
C LEU A 282 18.02 -26.04 -10.46
N ASN A 283 18.48 -24.95 -11.11
CA ASN A 283 19.15 -23.83 -10.43
C ASN A 283 18.18 -23.02 -9.56
N GLU A 284 16.95 -22.75 -10.01
CA GLU A 284 15.94 -22.05 -9.20
C GLU A 284 15.54 -22.88 -7.97
N ARG A 285 15.34 -24.19 -8.11
CA ARG A 285 15.03 -25.06 -6.97
C ARG A 285 16.22 -25.21 -6.02
N LEU A 286 17.45 -25.25 -6.52
CA LEU A 286 18.67 -25.18 -5.70
C LEU A 286 18.89 -23.80 -5.07
N ALA A 287 18.28 -22.73 -5.59
CA ALA A 287 18.28 -21.40 -4.96
C ALA A 287 17.24 -21.30 -3.85
N LEU A 288 16.11 -22.01 -3.97
CA LEU A 288 15.10 -22.13 -2.91
C LEU A 288 15.56 -23.01 -1.74
N GLU A 289 16.51 -23.93 -1.95
CA GLU A 289 17.15 -24.73 -0.88
C GLU A 289 18.47 -24.12 -0.34
N GLN A 290 18.87 -22.94 -0.81
CA GLN A 290 19.97 -22.19 -0.21
C GLN A 290 19.52 -21.45 1.05
N PRO A 291 20.45 -21.08 1.95
CA PRO A 291 20.16 -20.15 3.04
C PRO A 291 19.62 -18.81 2.53
N LEU A 292 18.88 -18.12 3.40
CA LEU A 292 18.33 -16.77 3.21
C LEU A 292 19.29 -15.81 2.49
N GLN A 293 18.80 -15.20 1.41
CA GLN A 293 19.51 -14.25 0.57
C GLN A 293 18.56 -13.13 0.10
N ARG A 294 19.16 -12.02 -0.35
CA ARG A 294 18.46 -10.90 -1.02
C ARG A 294 17.27 -10.34 -0.22
N ILE A 295 17.45 -10.21 1.09
CA ILE A 295 16.41 -9.67 1.98
C ILE A 295 16.24 -8.18 1.68
N THR A 296 15.05 -7.79 1.23
CA THR A 296 14.68 -6.41 0.89
C THR A 296 13.37 -6.04 1.57
N GLN A 297 13.24 -4.78 1.98
CA GLN A 297 11.98 -4.27 2.50
C GLN A 297 10.99 -4.05 1.36
N ALA A 298 9.77 -4.54 1.53
CA ALA A 298 8.62 -4.19 0.69
C ALA A 298 7.84 -3.02 1.32
N GLN A 299 6.74 -2.59 0.70
CA GLN A 299 5.85 -1.62 1.34
C GLN A 299 4.99 -2.32 2.39
N GLY A 300 5.42 -2.23 3.65
CA GLY A 300 4.63 -2.65 4.79
C GLY A 300 3.44 -1.72 5.09
N ILE A 301 2.62 -2.16 6.03
CA ILE A 301 1.41 -1.46 6.50
C ILE A 301 1.80 -0.45 7.58
N SER A 302 1.25 0.76 7.56
CA SER A 302 1.35 1.70 8.69
C SER A 302 0.00 2.32 9.04
N TYR A 303 -0.55 1.95 10.18
CA TYR A 303 -1.74 2.60 10.75
C TYR A 303 -1.33 3.85 11.51
N SER A 304 -2.14 4.90 11.45
CA SER A 304 -2.03 6.04 12.37
C SER A 304 -3.40 6.46 12.90
N PHE A 305 -3.44 6.80 14.19
CA PHE A 305 -4.64 7.12 14.95
C PHE A 305 -4.47 8.47 15.64
N GLY A 306 -5.59 9.16 15.88
CA GLY A 306 -5.56 10.54 16.40
C GLY A 306 -5.31 11.58 15.31
N VAL A 307 -5.01 12.82 15.73
CA VAL A 307 -4.93 13.96 14.80
C VAL A 307 -3.56 14.02 14.13
N PRO A 308 -3.46 13.94 12.79
CA PRO A 308 -2.20 14.10 12.06
C PRO A 308 -1.76 15.57 12.00
N PHE A 309 -0.44 15.79 11.93
CA PHE A 309 0.16 17.11 11.81
C PHE A 309 0.69 17.38 10.41
N GLY A 310 0.46 18.58 9.88
CA GLY A 310 1.23 19.13 8.75
C GLY A 310 0.79 18.69 7.34
N GLU A 311 -0.49 18.39 7.11
CA GLU A 311 -1.02 18.02 5.79
C GLU A 311 -0.71 19.03 4.66
N GLU A 312 -0.51 20.32 4.98
CA GLU A 312 -0.40 21.39 3.98
C GLU A 312 0.81 21.27 3.04
N ASN A 313 1.93 20.69 3.50
CA ASN A 313 3.17 20.51 2.71
C ASN A 313 3.52 19.05 2.39
N ALA A 314 2.69 18.07 2.77
CA ALA A 314 2.94 16.63 2.58
C ALA A 314 1.94 16.00 1.59
N GLN A 315 1.76 16.62 0.43
CA GLN A 315 0.61 16.40 -0.48
C GLN A 315 0.53 15.03 -1.21
N ASN A 316 1.26 14.01 -0.77
CA ASN A 316 1.26 12.68 -1.39
C ASN A 316 1.19 11.53 -0.35
N SER A 317 0.64 11.80 0.84
CA SER A 317 0.26 10.78 1.81
C SER A 317 -1.12 11.13 2.37
N GLY A 318 -2.14 10.35 2.01
CA GLY A 318 -3.44 10.44 2.64
C GLY A 318 -3.28 10.13 4.13
N ALA A 319 -3.60 11.09 5.00
CA ALA A 319 -3.50 10.93 6.45
C ALA A 319 -4.76 10.24 6.98
N ASN A 320 -4.97 9.01 6.50
CA ASN A 320 -6.16 8.19 6.73
C ASN A 320 -6.21 7.76 8.21
N SER A 321 -6.79 8.62 9.06
CA SER A 321 -7.01 8.38 10.48
C SER A 321 -7.85 7.12 10.68
N GLY A 322 -7.20 6.00 11.02
CA GLY A 322 -7.85 4.68 11.14
C GLY A 322 -7.80 3.76 9.92
N GLN A 323 -7.00 4.04 8.88
CA GLN A 323 -6.60 3.05 7.87
C GLN A 323 -5.09 2.80 7.88
N GLY A 324 -4.66 1.72 7.24
CA GLY A 324 -3.25 1.51 6.91
C GLY A 324 -2.85 2.31 5.67
N ALA A 325 -1.85 3.18 5.81
CA ALA A 325 -1.10 3.73 4.69
C ALA A 325 0.13 2.84 4.42
N GLY A 326 0.37 2.50 3.14
CA GLY A 326 1.38 1.51 2.75
C GLY A 326 0.74 0.19 2.31
N GLY A 327 1.54 -0.64 1.64
CA GLY A 327 1.09 -1.77 0.84
C GLY A 327 0.73 -3.05 1.60
N GLN A 328 0.49 -4.09 0.82
CA GLN A 328 0.11 -5.43 1.28
C GLN A 328 1.31 -6.23 1.79
N ILE A 329 1.08 -7.19 2.68
CA ILE A 329 2.10 -8.16 3.12
C ILE A 329 2.23 -9.22 2.02
N ASN A 330 3.25 -9.09 1.18
CA ASN A 330 3.34 -9.87 -0.06
C ASN A 330 3.72 -11.33 0.19
N ARG A 331 4.55 -11.59 1.21
CA ARG A 331 5.06 -12.93 1.52
C ARG A 331 4.86 -13.26 3.00
N LEU A 332 4.23 -14.40 3.25
CA LEU A 332 4.03 -14.99 4.57
C LEU A 332 4.75 -16.33 4.65
N ARG A 333 5.30 -16.65 5.82
CA ARG A 333 5.70 -18.00 6.22
C ARG A 333 4.65 -18.56 7.17
N PHE A 334 4.51 -19.89 7.19
CA PHE A 334 3.68 -20.58 8.16
C PHE A 334 4.33 -21.86 8.70
N GLU A 335 3.85 -22.30 9.87
CA GLU A 335 4.05 -23.63 10.44
C GLU A 335 2.71 -24.14 11.02
N ALA A 336 2.50 -25.46 11.07
CA ALA A 336 1.37 -26.12 11.72
C ALA A 336 1.63 -27.62 11.89
N ASP A 337 1.24 -28.21 13.03
CA ASP A 337 1.32 -29.67 13.29
C ASP A 337 0.70 -30.49 12.13
N ARG A 338 -0.40 -29.98 11.58
CA ARG A 338 -1.16 -30.59 10.49
C ARG A 338 -1.88 -29.54 9.66
N MET A 339 -1.83 -29.70 8.34
CA MET A 339 -2.51 -28.85 7.35
C MET A 339 -3.29 -29.71 6.36
N GLU A 340 -4.61 -29.58 6.34
CA GLU A 340 -5.49 -30.08 5.29
C GLU A 340 -5.66 -29.01 4.21
N PHE A 341 -5.78 -29.41 2.94
CA PHE A 341 -6.11 -28.51 1.83
C PHE A 341 -7.01 -29.19 0.79
N ASP A 342 -7.74 -28.37 0.04
CA ASP A 342 -8.59 -28.77 -1.08
C ASP A 342 -8.59 -27.68 -2.18
N SER A 343 -9.53 -27.75 -3.12
CA SER A 343 -9.67 -26.77 -4.21
C SER A 343 -10.40 -25.47 -3.84
N GLU A 344 -10.89 -25.33 -2.61
CA GLU A 344 -11.58 -24.13 -2.09
C GLU A 344 -10.76 -23.40 -1.00
N GLY A 345 -9.85 -24.10 -0.31
CA GLY A 345 -8.97 -23.49 0.70
C GLY A 345 -8.07 -24.46 1.46
N TRP A 346 -7.69 -24.08 2.69
CA TRP A 346 -6.89 -24.91 3.60
C TRP A 346 -7.28 -24.72 5.06
N GLN A 347 -7.03 -25.72 5.89
CA GLN A 347 -7.26 -25.71 7.33
C GLN A 347 -6.04 -26.30 8.07
N ALA A 348 -5.55 -25.58 9.09
CA ALA A 348 -4.34 -25.95 9.84
C ALA A 348 -4.59 -25.98 11.36
N THR A 349 -3.80 -26.78 12.09
CA THR A 349 -3.86 -26.92 13.57
C THR A 349 -2.54 -26.49 14.24
N ASP A 350 -2.63 -25.80 15.38
CA ASP A 350 -1.57 -24.95 15.99
C ASP A 350 -0.80 -24.12 14.96
N ALA A 351 -1.56 -23.40 14.14
CA ALA A 351 -1.04 -22.64 13.02
C ALA A 351 -0.29 -21.38 13.50
N ARG A 352 0.97 -21.26 13.08
CA ARG A 352 1.85 -20.11 13.27
C ARG A 352 2.04 -19.39 11.95
N LEU A 353 1.94 -18.07 11.90
CA LEU A 353 2.13 -17.26 10.69
C LEU A 353 3.00 -16.03 10.96
N THR A 354 3.92 -15.71 10.06
CA THR A 354 4.78 -14.51 10.16
C THR A 354 5.16 -13.97 8.77
N ASN A 355 5.50 -12.68 8.67
CA ASN A 355 6.18 -12.11 7.51
C ASN A 355 7.67 -11.80 7.78
N ASP A 356 8.20 -12.25 8.92
CA ASP A 356 9.62 -12.17 9.25
C ASP A 356 10.42 -13.19 8.41
N PRO A 357 11.45 -12.78 7.64
CA PRO A 357 12.32 -13.73 6.95
C PRO A 357 13.15 -14.58 7.92
N PHE A 358 13.37 -14.12 9.16
CA PHE A 358 14.32 -14.74 10.10
C PHE A 358 13.64 -15.65 11.14
N SER A 359 14.45 -16.48 11.79
CA SER A 359 14.05 -17.33 12.91
C SER A 359 15.01 -17.11 14.10
N PRO A 360 14.50 -16.86 15.33
CA PRO A 360 13.10 -16.74 15.70
C PRO A 360 12.45 -15.44 15.20
N PRO A 361 11.15 -15.47 14.83
CA PRO A 361 10.44 -14.29 14.35
C PRO A 361 10.16 -13.30 15.49
N GLU A 362 10.31 -12.00 15.21
CA GLU A 362 9.98 -10.90 16.13
C GLU A 362 8.46 -10.71 16.30
N VAL A 363 7.68 -11.08 15.29
CA VAL A 363 6.21 -11.06 15.31
C VAL A 363 5.68 -12.33 14.65
N GLU A 364 4.74 -13.01 15.29
CA GLU A 364 3.95 -14.08 14.67
C GLU A 364 2.51 -14.07 15.18
N VAL A 365 1.58 -14.59 14.38
CA VAL A 365 0.22 -14.94 14.81
C VAL A 365 0.19 -16.43 15.07
N ARG A 366 -0.24 -16.86 16.27
CA ARG A 366 -0.51 -18.27 16.59
C ARG A 366 -2.00 -18.48 16.82
N ALA A 367 -2.56 -19.59 16.32
CA ALA A 367 -3.98 -19.93 16.45
C ALA A 367 -4.17 -21.46 16.57
N GLU A 368 -5.08 -21.89 17.44
CA GLU A 368 -5.34 -23.31 17.71
C GLU A 368 -5.84 -24.05 16.45
N THR A 369 -6.72 -23.38 15.68
CA THR A 369 -6.95 -23.70 14.27
C THR A 369 -6.98 -22.44 13.42
N ALA A 370 -6.52 -22.57 12.18
CA ALA A 370 -6.63 -21.58 11.12
C ALA A 370 -7.38 -22.18 9.93
N THR A 371 -8.19 -21.38 9.24
CA THR A 371 -8.95 -21.82 8.06
C THR A 371 -8.98 -20.70 7.03
N TYR A 372 -8.33 -20.95 5.90
CA TYR A 372 -8.24 -20.04 4.76
C TYR A 372 -9.25 -20.43 3.68
N ARG A 373 -9.94 -19.45 3.09
CA ARG A 373 -10.84 -19.62 1.94
C ARG A 373 -10.79 -18.41 1.01
N ASN A 374 -10.87 -18.61 -0.30
CA ASN A 374 -11.15 -17.52 -1.22
C ASN A 374 -12.66 -17.19 -1.19
N ILE A 375 -13.03 -15.94 -0.86
CA ILE A 375 -14.44 -15.52 -0.78
C ILE A 375 -14.87 -14.62 -1.95
N ALA A 376 -13.91 -14.02 -2.65
CA ALA A 376 -14.08 -13.38 -3.95
C ALA A 376 -12.73 -13.36 -4.70
N PRO A 377 -12.68 -13.14 -6.03
CA PRO A 377 -11.44 -13.28 -6.82
C PRO A 377 -10.22 -12.47 -6.37
N LEU A 378 -10.41 -11.42 -5.57
CA LEU A 378 -9.36 -10.59 -4.97
C LEU A 378 -9.45 -10.49 -3.43
N VAL A 379 -10.31 -11.29 -2.78
CA VAL A 379 -10.55 -11.22 -1.34
C VAL A 379 -10.48 -12.61 -0.73
N ASP A 380 -9.49 -12.81 0.12
CA ASP A 380 -9.25 -14.05 0.84
C ASP A 380 -9.62 -13.88 2.33
N GLU A 381 -10.21 -14.91 2.91
CA GLU A 381 -10.60 -14.95 4.32
C GLU A 381 -9.68 -15.92 5.07
N LEU A 382 -9.07 -15.47 6.16
CA LEU A 382 -8.39 -16.32 7.13
C LEU A 382 -9.13 -16.22 8.47
N LYS A 383 -9.94 -17.24 8.75
CA LYS A 383 -10.57 -17.44 10.05
C LYS A 383 -9.56 -18.10 10.99
N LEU A 384 -9.49 -17.64 12.23
CA LEU A 384 -8.63 -18.19 13.27
C LEU A 384 -9.49 -18.60 14.48
N THR A 385 -8.93 -19.39 15.39
CA THR A 385 -9.52 -19.67 16.70
C THR A 385 -8.46 -19.58 17.80
N ASN A 386 -8.86 -19.10 18.98
CA ASN A 386 -7.96 -18.92 20.13
C ASN A 386 -6.71 -18.09 19.76
N SER A 387 -6.94 -17.06 18.92
CA SER A 387 -5.90 -16.40 18.15
C SER A 387 -5.11 -15.38 18.96
N ARG A 388 -3.78 -15.42 18.85
CA ARG A 388 -2.86 -14.54 19.59
C ARG A 388 -1.73 -14.01 18.70
N VAL A 389 -1.45 -12.71 18.78
CA VAL A 389 -0.19 -12.13 18.28
C VAL A 389 0.87 -12.33 19.35
N VAL A 390 2.02 -12.87 18.97
CA VAL A 390 3.21 -13.04 19.82
C VAL A 390 4.29 -12.07 19.36
N LEU A 391 4.87 -11.32 20.31
CA LEU A 391 5.94 -10.34 20.10
C LEU A 391 7.21 -10.77 20.84
N ASP A 392 8.36 -10.69 20.16
CA ASP A 392 9.70 -11.04 20.68
C ASP A 392 9.77 -12.43 21.34
N GLN A 393 8.93 -13.38 20.90
CA GLN A 393 8.74 -14.72 21.51
C GLN A 393 8.33 -14.71 23.00
N ALA A 394 8.05 -13.55 23.60
CA ALA A 394 7.91 -13.38 25.05
C ALA A 394 6.56 -12.81 25.50
N ASN A 395 5.91 -11.98 24.68
CA ASN A 395 4.63 -11.34 25.01
C ASN A 395 3.55 -11.85 24.05
N SER A 396 2.35 -12.13 24.54
CA SER A 396 1.23 -12.59 23.70
C SER A 396 -0.07 -11.87 24.01
N PHE A 397 -0.77 -11.41 22.98
CA PHE A 397 -2.03 -10.66 23.08
C PHE A 397 -3.11 -11.31 22.19
N PRO A 398 -4.38 -11.41 22.64
CA PRO A 398 -5.45 -11.93 21.80
C PRO A 398 -5.68 -11.02 20.58
N THR A 399 -6.06 -11.61 19.44
CA THR A 399 -6.33 -10.88 18.19
C THR A 399 -7.73 -11.18 17.63
N GLN A 400 -8.02 -10.73 16.41
CA GLN A 400 -9.30 -10.95 15.75
C GLN A 400 -9.33 -12.35 15.09
N ASP A 401 -10.30 -13.17 15.47
CA ASP A 401 -10.55 -14.52 14.92
C ASP A 401 -11.00 -14.55 13.43
N ARG A 402 -10.95 -13.42 12.73
CA ARG A 402 -11.24 -13.28 11.30
C ARG A 402 -10.40 -12.16 10.70
N LEU A 403 -9.45 -12.53 9.86
CA LEU A 403 -8.66 -11.62 9.03
C LEU A 403 -9.20 -11.69 7.60
N ILE A 404 -9.33 -10.53 6.95
CA ILE A 404 -9.70 -10.44 5.54
C ILE A 404 -8.50 -9.84 4.80
N PHE A 405 -7.94 -10.61 3.88
CA PHE A 405 -6.86 -10.20 3.01
C PHE A 405 -7.45 -9.78 1.67
N ASP A 406 -7.75 -8.49 1.53
CA ASP A 406 -8.04 -7.88 0.24
C ASP A 406 -6.71 -7.71 -0.52
N ARG A 407 -6.66 -8.09 -1.80
CA ARG A 407 -5.51 -7.86 -2.69
C ARG A 407 -5.57 -6.51 -3.40
N ARG A 408 -6.53 -5.68 -3.00
CA ARG A 408 -6.66 -4.24 -3.27
C ARG A 408 -6.25 -3.54 -1.97
N ASP A 409 -5.61 -2.37 -2.05
CA ASP A 409 -5.04 -1.69 -0.87
C ASP A 409 -6.13 -1.17 0.10
N ARG A 410 -6.68 -2.09 0.91
CA ARG A 410 -7.89 -1.94 1.73
C ARG A 410 -7.77 -2.82 2.96
N GLN A 411 -7.88 -2.21 4.13
CA GLN A 411 -7.85 -2.94 5.40
C GLN A 411 -8.96 -2.44 6.32
N PRO A 412 -9.65 -3.34 7.05
CA PRO A 412 -10.74 -2.96 7.93
C PRO A 412 -10.22 -2.12 9.10
N GLY A 413 -10.92 -1.03 9.43
CA GLY A 413 -10.50 -0.15 10.52
C GLY A 413 -10.39 -0.90 11.84
N VAL A 414 -9.20 -0.86 12.43
CA VAL A 414 -8.94 -1.25 13.81
C VAL A 414 -9.38 -0.14 14.77
N ILE A 415 -9.37 -0.40 16.08
CA ILE A 415 -9.66 0.62 17.08
C ILE A 415 -8.45 1.54 17.22
N GLY A 416 -8.63 2.83 16.96
CA GLY A 416 -7.63 3.87 17.11
C GLY A 416 -7.81 4.67 18.39
N PHE A 417 -6.71 5.24 18.89
CA PHE A 417 -6.68 6.13 20.04
C PHE A 417 -5.96 7.43 19.67
N GLY A 418 -6.50 8.56 20.12
CA GLY A 418 -5.96 9.88 19.85
C GLY A 418 -6.05 10.81 21.04
N TYR A 419 -5.35 11.95 20.95
CA TYR A 419 -5.50 13.06 21.89
C TYR A 419 -5.70 14.35 21.12
N ASP A 420 -6.68 15.17 21.51
CA ASP A 420 -6.90 16.51 20.97
C ASP A 420 -7.62 17.37 22.01
N ASP A 421 -6.84 18.17 22.73
CA ASP A 421 -7.31 19.07 23.80
C ASP A 421 -8.30 20.12 23.29
N ARG A 422 -8.16 20.51 22.01
CA ARG A 422 -8.75 21.73 21.46
C ARG A 422 -10.14 21.47 20.87
N ASP A 423 -10.30 20.45 20.03
CA ASP A 423 -11.62 20.19 19.41
C ASP A 423 -12.38 19.03 20.06
N ARG A 424 -11.67 18.14 20.78
CA ARG A 424 -12.20 16.84 21.23
C ARG A 424 -12.16 16.64 22.75
N GLY A 425 -11.59 17.59 23.49
CA GLY A 425 -11.54 17.54 24.96
C GLY A 425 -10.53 16.55 25.53
N GLY A 426 -9.43 16.30 24.81
CA GLY A 426 -8.32 15.46 25.22
C GLY A 426 -8.37 14.07 24.61
N PHE A 427 -8.22 13.02 25.43
CA PHE A 427 -8.14 11.63 24.95
C PHE A 427 -9.46 11.11 24.37
N PHE A 428 -9.38 10.45 23.21
CA PHE A 428 -10.52 9.88 22.49
C PHE A 428 -10.20 8.53 21.84
N VAL A 429 -11.26 7.77 21.55
CA VAL A 429 -11.20 6.50 20.82
C VAL A 429 -12.02 6.61 19.52
N GLU A 430 -11.55 5.98 18.46
CA GLU A 430 -12.17 6.02 17.13
C GLU A 430 -12.11 4.65 16.43
N ARG A 431 -12.97 4.43 15.43
CA ARG A 431 -12.88 3.26 14.55
C ARG A 431 -13.43 3.57 13.17
N GLY A 432 -12.63 3.35 12.13
CA GLY A 432 -13.06 3.51 10.74
C GLY A 432 -13.91 2.34 10.23
N PHE A 433 -15.00 2.65 9.53
CA PHE A 433 -15.86 1.70 8.83
C PHE A 433 -15.95 2.09 7.35
N ASN A 434 -15.47 1.23 6.45
CA ASN A 434 -15.53 1.47 5.01
C ASN A 434 -16.93 1.07 4.51
N VAL A 435 -17.73 2.05 4.10
CA VAL A 435 -19.14 1.89 3.68
C VAL A 435 -19.24 1.54 2.19
N ILE A 436 -18.34 2.10 1.38
CA ILE A 436 -18.09 1.70 -0.01
C ILE A 436 -16.57 1.53 -0.13
N ASP A 437 -16.09 0.46 -0.75
CA ASP A 437 -14.66 0.27 -0.94
C ASP A 437 -14.35 -0.45 -2.26
N THR A 438 -14.12 0.36 -3.30
CA THR A 438 -13.96 -0.03 -4.71
C THR A 438 -12.72 0.63 -5.29
N GLU A 439 -12.20 0.14 -6.42
CA GLU A 439 -10.98 0.69 -7.05
C GLU A 439 -11.12 2.15 -7.52
N THR A 440 -12.34 2.58 -7.82
CA THR A 440 -12.65 3.95 -8.23
C THR A 440 -13.27 4.82 -7.14
N VAL A 441 -13.82 4.24 -6.07
CA VAL A 441 -14.46 4.98 -4.96
C VAL A 441 -14.26 4.25 -3.62
N SER A 442 -13.73 4.95 -2.63
CA SER A 442 -13.71 4.52 -1.22
C SER A 442 -14.39 5.57 -0.35
N TRP A 443 -15.24 5.13 0.58
CA TRP A 443 -16.01 5.98 1.49
C TRP A 443 -15.96 5.41 2.89
N GLN A 444 -15.37 6.15 3.83
CA GLN A 444 -15.19 5.75 5.21
C GLN A 444 -15.98 6.64 6.17
N VAL A 445 -16.64 6.04 7.16
CA VAL A 445 -17.23 6.71 8.32
C VAL A 445 -16.46 6.26 9.56
N THR A 446 -15.86 7.21 10.27
CA THR A 446 -15.06 7.01 11.47
C THR A 446 -15.74 7.71 12.66
N PRO A 447 -16.70 7.06 13.35
CA PRO A 447 -17.21 7.54 14.62
C PRO A 447 -16.09 7.68 15.65
N GLN A 448 -16.21 8.71 16.48
CA GLN A 448 -15.29 9.07 17.56
C GLN A 448 -16.07 9.20 18.87
N TYR A 449 -15.45 8.76 19.98
CA TYR A 449 -15.99 8.93 21.34
C TYR A 449 -14.94 9.58 22.24
N TYR A 450 -15.32 10.73 22.80
CA TYR A 450 -14.45 11.66 23.51
C TYR A 450 -14.36 11.28 25.00
N LEU A 451 -13.61 10.22 25.28
CA LEU A 451 -13.43 9.61 26.60
C LEU A 451 -13.12 10.65 27.71
N GLN A 452 -12.11 11.50 27.51
CA GLN A 452 -11.73 12.48 28.52
C GLN A 452 -12.80 13.58 28.70
N LYS A 453 -13.47 13.99 27.62
CA LYS A 453 -14.59 14.94 27.64
C LYS A 453 -15.75 14.40 28.50
N GLY A 454 -16.14 13.13 28.30
CA GLY A 454 -17.24 12.50 29.04
C GLY A 454 -16.93 12.10 30.49
N PHE A 455 -15.68 11.74 30.81
CA PHE A 455 -15.30 11.36 32.18
C PHE A 455 -14.71 12.50 33.03
N SER A 456 -14.37 13.66 32.44
CA SER A 456 -13.76 14.80 33.15
C SER A 456 -14.06 16.15 32.47
N PRO A 457 -15.35 16.52 32.25
CA PRO A 457 -15.73 17.75 31.55
C PRO A 457 -15.22 19.04 32.24
N GLU A 458 -15.03 18.99 33.56
CA GLU A 458 -14.43 20.07 34.34
C GLU A 458 -13.06 20.51 33.80
N GLY A 459 -12.27 19.57 33.27
CA GLY A 459 -10.92 19.82 32.75
C GLY A 459 -10.85 20.49 31.38
N LEU A 460 -11.98 20.72 30.70
CA LEU A 460 -12.01 21.30 29.35
C LEU A 460 -11.68 22.80 29.37
N THR A 461 -10.87 23.26 28.41
CA THR A 461 -10.68 24.68 28.11
C THR A 461 -11.74 25.14 27.11
N VAL A 462 -12.62 26.05 27.54
CA VAL A 462 -13.81 26.50 26.78
C VAL A 462 -13.79 28.01 26.47
N ASP A 463 -12.67 28.66 26.79
CA ASP A 463 -12.44 30.11 26.73
C ASP A 463 -11.65 30.57 25.47
N ASP A 464 -11.10 29.64 24.70
CA ASP A 464 -10.36 29.91 23.47
C ASP A 464 -11.26 29.83 22.22
N ARG A 465 -11.50 30.98 21.58
CA ARG A 465 -12.32 31.13 20.36
C ARG A 465 -11.82 30.34 19.14
N ASN A 466 -10.58 29.86 19.15
CA ASN A 466 -9.99 29.06 18.07
C ASN A 466 -10.12 27.55 18.34
N THR A 467 -11.23 27.14 18.96
CA THR A 467 -11.55 25.74 19.33
C THR A 467 -13.01 25.42 18.99
N ASP A 468 -13.32 24.14 18.76
CA ASP A 468 -14.72 23.67 18.68
C ASP A 468 -15.35 23.43 20.07
N LEU A 469 -14.65 23.81 21.16
CA LEU A 469 -15.12 23.76 22.55
C LEU A 469 -15.42 25.17 23.12
N PHE A 470 -15.35 26.22 22.30
CA PHE A 470 -15.60 27.59 22.76
C PHE A 470 -17.05 27.75 23.25
N GLU A 471 -17.22 28.27 24.47
CA GLU A 471 -18.51 28.44 25.16
C GLU A 471 -19.32 27.12 25.36
N GLU A 472 -18.69 25.96 25.21
CA GLU A 472 -19.30 24.63 25.44
C GLU A 472 -19.81 24.48 26.89
N ASN A 473 -21.11 24.20 27.06
CA ASN A 473 -21.70 24.04 28.39
C ASN A 473 -21.27 22.71 29.05
N LYS A 474 -20.42 22.81 30.07
CA LYS A 474 -19.93 21.66 30.84
C LYS A 474 -21.04 20.90 31.58
N ASP A 475 -22.10 21.59 31.99
CA ASP A 475 -23.20 20.99 32.76
C ASP A 475 -24.03 19.98 31.93
N ASP A 476 -23.99 20.07 30.59
CA ASP A 476 -24.70 19.17 29.67
C ASP A 476 -23.86 17.94 29.25
N ILE A 477 -22.62 17.82 29.73
CA ILE A 477 -21.67 16.76 29.33
C ILE A 477 -21.73 15.56 30.28
N ASP A 478 -22.75 14.72 30.06
CA ASP A 478 -22.82 13.37 30.63
C ASP A 478 -21.83 12.42 29.93
N VAL A 479 -21.45 11.32 30.61
CA VAL A 479 -20.48 10.30 30.13
C VAL A 479 -20.82 9.78 28.73
N VAL A 480 -22.11 9.63 28.40
CA VAL A 480 -22.59 9.30 27.05
C VAL A 480 -23.67 10.29 26.63
N SER A 481 -23.23 11.44 26.14
CA SER A 481 -24.05 12.58 25.70
C SER A 481 -23.69 13.03 24.28
N PRO A 482 -24.55 13.77 23.55
CA PRO A 482 -24.22 14.24 22.20
C PRO A 482 -22.90 15.03 22.10
N PRO A 483 -22.51 15.88 23.07
CA PRO A 483 -21.18 16.50 23.14
C PRO A 483 -19.99 15.53 23.17
N THR A 484 -20.16 14.30 23.69
CA THR A 484 -19.08 13.29 23.78
C THR A 484 -18.92 12.44 22.52
N LEU A 485 -19.76 12.64 21.51
CA LEU A 485 -19.79 11.85 20.29
C LEU A 485 -19.54 12.73 19.06
N GLY A 486 -18.80 12.20 18.09
CA GLY A 486 -18.59 12.85 16.80
C GLY A 486 -18.25 11.84 15.71
N PHE A 487 -17.95 12.32 14.51
CA PHE A 487 -17.45 11.48 13.43
C PHE A 487 -16.58 12.24 12.44
N VAL A 488 -15.68 11.51 11.79
CA VAL A 488 -15.05 11.92 10.54
C VAL A 488 -15.67 11.11 9.41
N ASN A 489 -15.99 11.75 8.29
CA ASN A 489 -16.32 11.11 7.04
C ASN A 489 -15.25 11.45 6.00
N GLU A 490 -14.83 10.47 5.23
CA GLU A 490 -13.88 10.67 4.13
C GLU A 490 -14.37 9.93 2.88
N PHE A 491 -14.39 10.65 1.76
CA PHE A 491 -14.82 10.14 0.46
C PHE A 491 -13.74 10.43 -0.58
N ASN A 492 -13.23 9.37 -1.18
CA ASN A 492 -12.14 9.38 -2.15
C ASN A 492 -12.63 8.75 -3.45
N ALA A 493 -12.47 9.42 -4.60
CA ALA A 493 -12.88 8.88 -5.89
C ALA A 493 -11.86 9.14 -7.01
N ASN A 494 -11.35 8.06 -7.61
CA ASN A 494 -10.52 8.07 -8.81
C ASN A 494 -11.43 8.16 -10.04
N LEU A 495 -11.73 9.37 -10.49
CA LEU A 495 -12.62 9.66 -11.62
C LEU A 495 -11.94 9.36 -12.97
N SER A 496 -10.62 9.49 -13.03
CA SER A 496 -9.76 9.05 -14.15
C SER A 496 -8.33 8.81 -13.64
N PRO A 497 -7.41 8.21 -14.43
CA PRO A 497 -6.00 8.10 -14.04
C PRO A 497 -5.32 9.45 -13.77
N GLN A 498 -5.90 10.55 -14.27
CA GLN A 498 -5.45 11.92 -14.06
C GLN A 498 -6.33 12.72 -13.07
N THR A 499 -7.48 12.19 -12.63
CA THR A 499 -8.50 12.97 -11.92
C THR A 499 -8.95 12.29 -10.64
N THR A 500 -8.73 12.93 -9.50
CA THR A 500 -9.13 12.42 -8.18
C THR A 500 -10.00 13.45 -7.45
N PHE A 501 -11.13 13.01 -6.91
CA PHE A 501 -11.96 13.80 -6.00
C PHE A 501 -11.73 13.34 -4.56
N PHE A 502 -11.58 14.29 -3.65
CA PHE A 502 -11.41 14.09 -2.22
C PHE A 502 -12.44 14.94 -1.47
N SER A 503 -13.05 14.39 -0.44
CA SER A 503 -13.88 15.16 0.50
C SER A 503 -13.78 14.57 1.90
N ARG A 504 -13.25 15.35 2.85
CA ARG A 504 -13.23 15.01 4.27
C ARG A 504 -14.12 15.99 5.04
N THR A 505 -14.97 15.46 5.89
CA THR A 505 -15.90 16.21 6.74
C THR A 505 -15.76 15.71 8.17
N SER A 506 -15.52 16.59 9.13
CA SER A 506 -15.52 16.23 10.56
C SER A 506 -16.62 16.97 11.29
N LEU A 507 -17.35 16.26 12.14
CA LEU A 507 -18.30 16.80 13.09
C LEU A 507 -17.84 16.46 14.52
N THR A 508 -17.53 17.47 15.32
CA THR A 508 -16.90 17.37 16.65
C THR A 508 -17.88 17.30 17.83
N SER A 509 -19.19 17.33 17.56
CA SER A 509 -20.27 17.06 18.52
C SER A 509 -21.54 16.65 17.76
N LEU A 510 -22.32 15.70 18.30
CA LEU A 510 -23.64 15.33 17.76
C LEU A 510 -24.77 16.26 18.24
N GLU A 511 -24.45 17.34 18.95
CA GLU A 511 -25.42 18.38 19.27
C GLU A 511 -25.63 19.33 18.07
N PHE A 512 -26.79 19.18 17.42
CA PHE A 512 -27.11 19.83 16.15
C PHE A 512 -27.53 21.30 16.25
N GLY A 513 -27.64 21.89 17.44
CA GLY A 513 -27.96 23.32 17.60
C GLY A 513 -26.92 24.19 16.88
N ASP A 514 -25.66 23.96 17.24
CA ASP A 514 -24.50 24.73 16.75
C ASP A 514 -23.68 23.92 15.74
N ILE A 515 -24.35 23.09 14.93
CA ILE A 515 -23.70 22.27 13.89
C ILE A 515 -22.82 23.12 12.96
N GLU A 516 -23.22 24.37 12.69
CA GLU A 516 -22.43 25.29 11.86
C GLU A 516 -21.01 25.50 12.43
N ASP A 517 -20.84 25.47 13.76
CA ASP A 517 -19.57 25.69 14.44
C ASP A 517 -18.91 24.44 15.02
N ARG A 518 -19.50 23.25 14.81
CA ARG A 518 -18.87 21.93 15.04
C ARG A 518 -18.54 21.17 13.74
N LEU A 519 -19.02 21.65 12.60
CA LEU A 519 -18.70 21.12 11.28
C LEU A 519 -17.41 21.74 10.73
N ARG A 520 -16.55 20.92 10.12
CA ARG A 520 -15.46 21.34 9.23
C ARG A 520 -15.44 20.46 7.98
N THR A 521 -15.16 21.04 6.82
CA THR A 521 -15.15 20.33 5.54
C THR A 521 -13.97 20.77 4.68
N LYS A 522 -13.30 19.83 4.01
CA LYS A 522 -12.21 20.05 3.05
C LYS A 522 -12.46 19.17 1.83
N THR A 523 -12.79 19.80 0.70
CA THR A 523 -13.22 19.12 -0.53
C THR A 523 -12.41 19.63 -1.71
N PHE A 524 -11.86 18.74 -2.54
CA PHE A 524 -11.18 19.15 -3.76
C PHE A 524 -11.35 18.17 -4.94
N VAL A 525 -11.35 18.73 -6.15
CA VAL A 525 -11.11 17.99 -7.40
C VAL A 525 -9.69 18.30 -7.84
N GLN A 526 -8.84 17.27 -7.87
CA GLN A 526 -7.47 17.34 -8.36
C GLN A 526 -7.35 16.75 -9.76
N TYR A 527 -6.58 17.43 -10.61
CA TYR A 527 -6.22 17.02 -11.96
C TYR A 527 -4.69 17.05 -12.13
N ARG A 528 -4.12 15.93 -12.58
CA ARG A 528 -2.68 15.74 -12.79
C ARG A 528 -2.34 15.71 -14.28
N PHE A 529 -1.33 16.47 -14.70
CA PHE A 529 -0.87 16.50 -16.10
C PHE A 529 0.65 16.71 -16.20
N GLY A 530 1.23 16.49 -17.38
CA GLY A 530 2.68 16.50 -17.58
C GLY A 530 3.27 15.09 -17.55
N GLU A 531 4.49 14.93 -17.08
CA GLU A 531 5.17 13.63 -17.04
C GLU A 531 4.65 12.77 -15.87
N PRO A 532 4.43 11.45 -16.05
CA PRO A 532 3.89 10.60 -14.97
C PRO A 532 4.74 10.53 -13.70
N ILE A 533 6.06 10.77 -13.81
CA ILE A 533 7.00 10.78 -12.68
C ILE A 533 7.15 12.17 -12.03
N ALA A 534 6.70 13.23 -12.73
CA ALA A 534 6.83 14.63 -12.33
C ALA A 534 5.60 15.43 -12.82
N PRO A 535 4.38 15.15 -12.32
CA PRO A 535 3.17 15.83 -12.77
C PRO A 535 3.03 17.22 -12.14
N TYR A 536 2.34 18.09 -12.87
CA TYR A 536 1.71 19.30 -12.34
C TYR A 536 0.38 18.92 -11.69
N ASP A 537 0.12 19.48 -10.52
CA ASP A 537 -1.12 19.33 -9.76
C ASP A 537 -1.98 20.59 -9.95
N VAL A 538 -3.20 20.45 -10.47
CA VAL A 538 -4.24 21.50 -10.42
C VAL A 538 -5.37 21.04 -9.51
N ARG A 539 -5.79 21.87 -8.56
CA ARG A 539 -6.85 21.57 -7.59
C ARG A 539 -7.91 22.67 -7.62
N LEU A 540 -9.17 22.27 -7.77
CA LEU A 540 -10.33 23.12 -7.46
C LEU A 540 -10.77 22.74 -6.04
N GLU A 541 -10.60 23.66 -5.09
CA GLU A 541 -10.75 23.40 -3.65
C GLU A 541 -11.90 24.22 -3.06
N TYR A 542 -12.63 23.62 -2.11
CA TYR A 542 -13.66 24.24 -1.28
C TYR A 542 -13.49 23.76 0.17
N ASN A 543 -13.22 24.69 1.08
CA ASN A 543 -13.02 24.40 2.49
C ASN A 543 -13.98 25.25 3.35
N TYR A 544 -14.43 24.69 4.47
CA TYR A 544 -15.38 25.30 5.41
C TYR A 544 -14.92 25.07 6.85
N ARG A 545 -14.84 26.16 7.64
CA ARG A 545 -14.16 26.22 8.95
C ARG A 545 -12.81 25.51 8.91
N ASP A 546 -12.01 25.84 7.90
CA ASP A 546 -10.67 25.29 7.74
C ASP A 546 -9.73 25.86 8.80
N ARG A 547 -8.92 25.01 9.43
CA ARG A 547 -8.08 25.41 10.58
C ARG A 547 -6.62 25.34 10.19
N LEU A 548 -6.07 26.51 9.84
CA LEU A 548 -4.70 26.69 9.40
C LEU A 548 -3.82 27.01 10.61
N PHE A 549 -2.59 26.49 10.64
CA PHE A 549 -1.63 26.81 11.70
C PHE A 549 -0.63 27.86 11.21
N ASN A 550 -0.80 29.11 11.62
CA ASN A 550 0.02 30.24 11.17
C ASN A 550 1.14 30.59 12.16
N GLY A 551 2.02 29.62 12.42
CA GLY A 551 3.27 29.87 13.13
C GLY A 551 3.07 30.40 14.56
N SER A 552 3.81 31.44 14.95
CA SER A 552 3.66 32.08 16.28
C SER A 552 2.30 32.75 16.52
N LEU A 553 1.45 32.90 15.49
CA LEU A 553 0.06 33.35 15.61
C LEU A 553 -0.93 32.21 15.93
N GLY A 554 -0.46 30.97 16.08
CA GLY A 554 -1.28 29.84 16.49
C GLY A 554 -2.24 29.34 15.40
N PHE A 555 -3.30 28.65 15.84
CA PHE A 555 -4.38 28.24 14.95
C PHE A 555 -5.27 29.43 14.57
N GLN A 556 -5.66 29.49 13.29
CA GLN A 556 -6.49 30.52 12.69
C GLN A 556 -7.57 29.87 11.83
N THR A 557 -8.84 30.23 12.03
CA THR A 557 -9.97 29.59 11.34
C THR A 557 -10.45 30.42 10.14
N VAL A 558 -10.46 29.79 8.96
CA VAL A 558 -11.06 30.35 7.74
C VAL A 558 -12.49 29.84 7.62
N ARG A 559 -13.49 30.73 7.75
CA ARG A 559 -14.92 30.34 7.77
C ARG A 559 -15.32 29.68 6.46
N SER A 560 -14.88 30.20 5.32
CA SER A 560 -14.92 29.45 4.06
C SER A 560 -13.89 29.96 3.05
N SER A 561 -13.45 29.07 2.15
CA SER A 561 -12.67 29.43 0.97
C SER A 561 -13.05 28.58 -0.22
N VAL A 562 -12.99 29.16 -1.42
CA VAL A 562 -13.16 28.44 -2.69
C VAL A 562 -12.17 28.97 -3.72
N GLY A 563 -11.51 28.10 -4.47
CA GLY A 563 -10.53 28.57 -5.47
C GLY A 563 -9.81 27.49 -6.25
N LEU A 564 -8.93 27.96 -7.14
CA LEU A 564 -8.04 27.14 -7.96
C LEU A 564 -6.60 27.27 -7.44
N LEU A 565 -5.90 26.15 -7.34
CA LEU A 565 -4.50 26.02 -6.95
C LEU A 565 -3.76 25.23 -8.04
N LEU A 566 -2.59 25.71 -8.46
CA LEU A 566 -1.63 25.05 -9.36
C LEU A 566 -0.32 24.87 -8.61
N ILE A 567 0.27 23.67 -8.65
CA ILE A 567 1.56 23.32 -8.06
C ILE A 567 2.41 22.62 -9.13
N SER A 568 3.68 23.03 -9.25
CA SER A 568 4.65 22.38 -10.13
C SER A 568 5.27 21.12 -9.49
N PRO A 569 5.78 20.17 -10.30
CA PRO A 569 6.75 19.20 -9.80
C PRO A 569 8.04 19.90 -9.32
N GLN A 570 8.96 19.14 -8.72
CA GLN A 570 10.34 19.57 -8.54
C GLN A 570 11.07 19.51 -9.90
N ILE A 571 11.41 20.67 -10.45
CA ILE A 571 12.10 20.81 -11.73
C ILE A 571 13.60 20.99 -11.46
N PRO A 572 14.47 20.03 -11.83
CA PRO A 572 15.91 20.20 -11.68
C PRO A 572 16.44 21.20 -12.71
N ILE A 573 17.31 22.13 -12.29
CA ILE A 573 18.12 22.94 -13.20
C ILE A 573 19.36 22.12 -13.57
N GLU A 574 19.46 21.75 -14.85
CA GLU A 574 20.51 20.91 -15.45
C GLU A 574 21.92 21.28 -14.95
N GLU A 575 22.72 20.27 -14.65
CA GLU A 575 24.12 20.34 -14.14
C GLU A 575 24.35 21.09 -12.80
N THR A 576 23.44 21.97 -12.36
CA THR A 576 23.65 22.79 -11.16
C THR A 576 23.36 22.08 -9.84
N GLY A 577 22.53 21.03 -9.85
CA GLY A 577 21.98 20.40 -8.64
C GLY A 577 20.99 21.28 -7.85
N ILE A 578 20.47 22.35 -8.45
CA ILE A 578 19.37 23.16 -7.90
C ILE A 578 18.04 22.54 -8.34
N GLN A 579 17.08 22.46 -7.42
CA GLN A 579 15.68 22.12 -7.70
C GLN A 579 14.83 23.39 -7.61
N VAL A 580 13.86 23.53 -8.51
CA VAL A 580 12.86 24.60 -8.53
C VAL A 580 11.49 24.00 -8.28
N SER A 581 10.65 24.67 -7.49
CA SER A 581 9.21 24.46 -7.52
C SER A 581 8.48 25.79 -7.47
N TYR A 582 7.25 25.83 -7.97
CA TYR A 582 6.38 27.00 -7.88
C TYR A 582 4.92 26.61 -7.68
N GLN A 583 4.16 27.52 -7.09
CA GLN A 583 2.70 27.41 -6.98
C GLN A 583 2.04 28.73 -7.35
N GLY A 584 0.79 28.66 -7.81
CA GLY A 584 -0.06 29.81 -8.02
C GLY A 584 -1.49 29.48 -7.65
N SER A 585 -2.21 30.41 -7.00
CA SER A 585 -3.62 30.21 -6.64
C SER A 585 -4.45 31.47 -6.84
N ILE A 586 -5.74 31.25 -7.04
CA ILE A 586 -6.79 32.29 -7.01
C ILE A 586 -7.95 31.75 -6.19
N GLN A 587 -8.22 32.38 -5.05
CA GLN A 587 -9.17 31.93 -4.05
C GLN A 587 -10.05 33.10 -3.60
N THR A 588 -11.35 32.89 -3.44
CA THR A 588 -12.20 33.79 -2.64
C THR A 588 -12.28 33.23 -1.23
N VAL A 589 -11.93 34.05 -0.25
CA VAL A 589 -11.78 33.66 1.16
C VAL A 589 -12.63 34.55 2.04
N ASN A 590 -13.39 33.94 2.95
CA ASN A 590 -14.09 34.59 4.05
C ASN A 590 -13.41 34.22 5.38
N ALA A 591 -12.77 35.21 6.03
CA ALA A 591 -12.03 35.03 7.28
C ALA A 591 -11.96 36.35 8.08
N GLU A 592 -11.51 36.27 9.33
CA GLU A 592 -11.44 37.44 10.22
C GLU A 592 -10.34 38.46 9.87
N THR A 593 -10.61 39.72 10.20
CA THR A 593 -9.68 40.84 10.03
C THR A 593 -9.66 41.81 11.23
N ASP A 594 -8.60 42.61 11.31
CA ASP A 594 -8.49 43.80 12.15
C ASP A 594 -8.50 45.11 11.36
N ARG A 595 -8.63 45.03 10.02
CA ARG A 595 -8.77 46.21 9.16
C ARG A 595 -10.16 46.79 9.35
N GLN A 596 -10.30 47.72 10.29
CA GLN A 596 -11.59 48.40 10.57
C GLN A 596 -12.19 49.07 9.32
N SER A 597 -11.37 49.43 8.33
CA SER A 597 -11.78 49.94 7.00
C SER A 597 -12.44 48.91 6.09
N LEU A 598 -12.40 47.62 6.44
CA LEU A 598 -13.04 46.50 5.74
C LEU A 598 -14.26 45.96 6.51
N LEU A 599 -14.53 46.48 7.71
CA LEU A 599 -15.64 46.07 8.57
C LEU A 599 -16.77 47.10 8.51
N ASN A 600 -18.02 46.63 8.65
CA ASN A 600 -19.16 47.51 8.81
C ASN A 600 -19.15 48.12 10.22
N SER A 601 -19.44 49.42 10.34
CA SER A 601 -19.30 50.18 11.60
C SER A 601 -20.12 49.66 12.79
N ASP A 602 -21.19 48.93 12.52
CA ASP A 602 -22.23 48.55 13.49
C ASP A 602 -22.41 47.01 13.59
N SER A 603 -21.34 46.23 13.42
CA SER A 603 -21.40 44.76 13.48
C SER A 603 -20.30 44.14 14.34
N ASP A 604 -20.68 43.18 15.18
CA ASP A 604 -19.76 42.31 15.92
C ASP A 604 -19.06 41.27 15.02
N ASP A 605 -19.54 41.08 13.78
CA ASP A 605 -18.91 40.17 12.81
C ASP A 605 -17.64 40.79 12.21
N ARG A 606 -16.50 40.17 12.54
CA ARG A 606 -15.16 40.61 12.10
C ARG A 606 -14.69 39.95 10.80
N ARG A 607 -15.55 39.22 10.10
CA ARG A 607 -15.22 38.50 8.87
C ARG A 607 -15.39 39.39 7.63
N VAL A 608 -14.46 39.29 6.69
CA VAL A 608 -14.56 39.92 5.36
C VAL A 608 -14.33 38.88 4.27
N SER A 609 -15.03 39.04 3.13
CA SER A 609 -14.81 38.22 1.93
C SER A 609 -13.92 38.96 0.94
N LEU A 610 -12.73 38.44 0.65
CA LEU A 610 -11.81 38.97 -0.35
C LEU A 610 -11.38 37.87 -1.33
N THR A 611 -11.21 38.24 -2.60
CA THR A 611 -10.42 37.41 -3.53
C THR A 611 -8.94 37.65 -3.27
N ARG A 612 -8.17 36.56 -3.20
CA ARG A 612 -6.73 36.46 -2.97
C ARG A 612 -6.11 35.79 -4.19
N VAL A 613 -5.10 36.41 -4.78
CA VAL A 613 -4.24 35.81 -5.81
C VAL A 613 -2.87 35.64 -5.19
N GLN A 614 -2.35 34.41 -5.15
CA GLN A 614 -1.02 34.13 -4.64
C GLN A 614 -0.13 33.51 -5.72
N GLY A 615 1.15 33.88 -5.72
CA GLY A 615 2.21 33.14 -6.39
C GLY A 615 3.37 32.90 -5.42
N ALA A 616 4.00 31.73 -5.49
CA ALA A 616 5.27 31.48 -4.81
C ALA A 616 6.21 30.65 -5.67
N ALA A 617 7.51 30.85 -5.49
CA ALA A 617 8.56 30.10 -6.15
C ALA A 617 9.70 29.82 -5.16
N SER A 618 10.19 28.57 -5.16
CA SER A 618 11.24 28.08 -4.27
C SER A 618 12.41 27.54 -5.09
N LEU A 619 13.62 27.93 -4.70
CA LEU A 619 14.88 27.34 -5.13
C LEU A 619 15.45 26.55 -3.96
N PHE A 620 15.84 25.30 -4.19
CA PHE A 620 16.43 24.42 -3.17
C PHE A 620 17.70 23.77 -3.70
N LYS A 621 18.71 23.62 -2.84
CA LYS A 621 19.92 22.86 -3.16
C LYS A 621 20.40 22.06 -1.93
N PRO A 622 20.46 20.73 -2.03
CA PRO A 622 21.14 19.88 -1.05
C PRO A 622 22.63 19.73 -1.38
N PHE A 623 23.43 19.53 -0.33
CA PHE A 623 24.85 19.21 -0.39
C PHE A 623 25.14 18.06 0.57
N LEU A 624 25.40 16.86 0.05
CA LEU A 624 25.88 15.75 0.87
C LEU A 624 27.32 16.05 1.31
N LEU A 625 27.54 16.33 2.60
CA LEU A 625 28.85 16.67 3.15
C LEU A 625 29.67 15.43 3.48
N TRP A 626 29.00 14.38 3.98
CA TRP A 626 29.60 13.11 4.36
C TRP A 626 28.56 11.99 4.38
N PHE A 627 28.99 10.76 4.12
CA PHE A 627 28.24 9.53 4.39
C PHE A 627 29.18 8.45 4.90
N GLY A 628 28.66 7.57 5.75
CA GLY A 628 29.36 6.42 6.31
C GLY A 628 29.08 5.13 5.53
N GLN A 629 29.10 4.01 6.25
CA GLN A 629 28.67 2.71 5.74
C GLN A 629 27.49 2.21 6.58
N ALA A 630 26.52 1.56 5.93
CA ALA A 630 25.47 0.82 6.61
C ALA A 630 25.98 -0.58 7.00
N LEU A 631 25.42 -1.16 8.05
CA LEU A 631 25.68 -2.56 8.42
C LEU A 631 25.00 -3.54 7.45
N PRO A 632 25.46 -4.81 7.37
CA PRO A 632 24.80 -5.83 6.57
C PRO A 632 23.32 -6.04 6.99
N PRO A 633 22.42 -6.42 6.07
CA PRO A 633 21.01 -6.65 6.37
C PRO A 633 20.77 -8.00 7.07
N THR A 634 21.35 -8.16 8.26
CA THR A 634 21.28 -9.33 9.15
C THR A 634 20.53 -8.97 10.44
N PRO A 635 19.89 -9.93 11.14
CA PRO A 635 19.08 -9.64 12.32
C PRO A 635 19.93 -9.28 13.56
N GLU A 636 21.21 -9.67 13.59
CA GLU A 636 22.16 -9.28 14.64
C GLU A 636 22.83 -7.90 14.39
N GLU A 637 22.85 -7.43 13.14
CA GLU A 637 23.53 -6.21 12.72
C GLU A 637 22.53 -5.15 12.19
N GLY A 638 22.41 -4.98 10.88
CA GLY A 638 21.71 -3.85 10.27
C GLY A 638 20.18 -3.89 10.31
N LEU A 639 19.56 -5.03 10.61
CA LEU A 639 18.10 -5.15 10.74
C LEU A 639 17.63 -5.31 12.21
N LYS A 640 18.52 -5.20 13.18
CA LYS A 640 18.24 -5.58 14.58
C LYS A 640 17.18 -4.76 15.32
N TYR A 641 17.02 -3.49 14.97
CA TYR A 641 16.01 -2.58 15.52
C TYR A 641 15.25 -1.81 14.42
N THR A 642 15.37 -2.23 13.15
CA THR A 642 14.91 -1.46 11.98
C THR A 642 14.63 -2.37 10.79
N SER A 643 13.67 -2.00 9.93
CA SER A 643 13.35 -2.72 8.69
C SER A 643 14.35 -2.49 7.56
N THR A 644 15.21 -1.47 7.68
CA THR A 644 16.26 -1.12 6.72
C THR A 644 17.54 -0.68 7.43
N PRO A 645 18.74 -1.09 6.96
CA PRO A 645 20.00 -0.70 7.59
C PRO A 645 20.25 0.81 7.61
N VAL A 646 20.55 1.36 8.79
CA VAL A 646 20.81 2.79 8.95
C VAL A 646 22.17 3.14 8.34
N LEU A 647 22.15 3.99 7.32
CA LEU A 647 23.33 4.63 6.71
C LEU A 647 23.63 5.95 7.44
N PRO A 648 24.78 6.11 8.11
CA PRO A 648 25.19 7.40 8.69
C PRO A 648 25.42 8.44 7.59
N TYR A 649 24.98 9.69 7.79
CA TYR A 649 25.25 10.79 6.85
C TYR A 649 25.20 12.18 7.51
N LEU A 650 25.74 13.16 6.80
CA LEU A 650 25.65 14.59 7.10
C LEU A 650 25.38 15.36 5.79
N ALA A 651 24.35 16.20 5.78
CA ALA A 651 23.98 17.05 4.67
C ALA A 651 23.80 18.51 5.11
N LEU A 652 24.13 19.43 4.21
CA LEU A 652 23.75 20.84 4.27
C LEU A 652 22.65 21.06 3.23
N SER A 653 21.64 21.85 3.57
CA SER A 653 20.61 22.32 2.66
C SER A 653 20.57 23.84 2.64
N THR A 654 20.33 24.41 1.46
CA THR A 654 20.08 25.84 1.27
C THR A 654 18.82 26.02 0.45
N GLY A 655 17.96 26.95 0.84
CA GLY A 655 16.76 27.29 0.08
C GLY A 655 16.47 28.79 0.06
N VAL A 656 15.79 29.25 -0.98
CA VAL A 656 15.26 30.61 -1.10
C VAL A 656 13.84 30.52 -1.63
N THR A 657 12.87 31.12 -0.93
CA THR A 657 11.46 31.10 -1.33
C THR A 657 10.92 32.53 -1.42
N GLY A 658 10.43 32.92 -2.59
CA GLY A 658 9.68 34.16 -2.79
C GLY A 658 8.18 33.87 -2.80
N VAL A 659 7.39 34.70 -2.12
CA VAL A 659 5.92 34.64 -2.09
C VAL A 659 5.36 36.02 -2.39
N THR A 660 4.23 36.09 -3.09
CA THR A 660 3.43 37.31 -3.21
C THR A 660 1.94 36.98 -3.13
N SER A 661 1.25 37.55 -2.14
CA SER A 661 -0.21 37.54 -2.03
C SER A 661 -0.75 38.91 -2.41
N LEU A 662 -1.73 38.98 -3.31
CA LEU A 662 -2.49 40.17 -3.71
C LEU A 662 -3.96 39.99 -3.32
N TYR A 663 -4.61 41.04 -2.81
CA TYR A 663 -5.98 40.97 -2.31
C TYR A 663 -6.92 41.94 -3.05
N GLY A 664 -8.19 41.58 -3.16
CA GLY A 664 -9.20 42.32 -3.94
C GLY A 664 -9.55 43.73 -3.41
N ASN A 665 -9.11 44.08 -2.21
CA ASN A 665 -9.18 45.44 -1.65
C ASN A 665 -7.99 46.34 -2.07
N GLY A 666 -6.97 45.78 -2.74
CA GLY A 666 -5.74 46.48 -3.14
C GLY A 666 -4.54 46.26 -2.22
N ASP A 667 -4.69 45.54 -1.10
CA ASP A 667 -3.56 45.16 -0.25
C ASP A 667 -2.63 44.17 -0.97
N SER A 668 -1.37 44.09 -0.52
CA SER A 668 -0.44 43.02 -0.91
C SER A 668 0.51 42.65 0.21
N GLN A 669 0.94 41.38 0.23
CA GLN A 669 1.99 40.87 1.12
C GLN A 669 3.02 40.11 0.28
N PRO A 670 4.07 40.78 -0.21
CA PRO A 670 5.26 40.12 -0.74
C PRO A 670 6.17 39.67 0.41
N SER A 671 6.83 38.52 0.25
CA SER A 671 7.92 38.08 1.12
C SER A 671 9.01 37.33 0.35
N LEU A 672 10.21 37.29 0.94
CA LEU A 672 11.37 36.56 0.44
C LEU A 672 12.11 35.97 1.65
N SER A 673 12.14 34.64 1.77
CA SER A 673 12.89 33.92 2.80
C SER A 673 14.14 33.26 2.24
N GLY A 674 15.17 33.19 3.07
CA GLY A 674 16.39 32.40 2.84
C GLY A 674 16.62 31.47 4.02
N THR A 675 16.79 30.18 3.72
CA THR A 675 16.95 29.10 4.70
C THR A 675 18.30 28.42 4.51
N ILE A 676 19.00 28.19 5.61
CA ILE A 676 20.18 27.31 5.67
C ILE A 676 19.95 26.26 6.75
N GLY A 677 20.25 25.00 6.46
CA GLY A 677 20.06 23.90 7.41
C GLY A 677 21.11 22.82 7.29
N VAL A 678 21.34 22.13 8.40
CA VAL A 678 22.18 20.93 8.49
C VAL A 678 21.32 19.80 9.04
N SER A 679 21.38 18.63 8.41
CA SER A 679 20.73 17.42 8.91
C SER A 679 21.66 16.22 8.77
N GLY A 680 21.41 15.19 9.57
CA GLY A 680 22.22 13.99 9.52
C GLY A 680 21.78 12.93 10.51
N GLN A 681 22.45 11.79 10.45
CA GLN A 681 22.34 10.72 11.43
C GLN A 681 23.68 10.03 11.62
N VAL A 682 23.99 9.67 12.86
CA VAL A 682 25.24 9.00 13.25
C VAL A 682 24.94 7.71 14.01
N GLY A 683 25.82 6.71 13.82
CA GLY A 683 25.60 5.35 14.31
C GLY A 683 24.66 4.54 13.40
N ASN A 684 24.57 3.23 13.64
CA ASN A 684 23.87 2.27 12.78
C ASN A 684 22.59 1.68 13.41
N PHE A 685 22.20 2.10 14.61
CA PHE A 685 21.02 1.62 15.34
C PHE A 685 21.00 0.09 15.51
N SER A 686 22.11 -0.49 15.99
CA SER A 686 22.31 -1.93 16.12
C SER A 686 22.90 -2.36 17.47
N ARG A 687 23.80 -1.54 18.05
CA ARG A 687 24.28 -1.75 19.42
C ARG A 687 23.20 -1.31 20.43
N PRO A 688 23.18 -1.87 21.66
CA PRO A 688 22.04 -1.70 22.56
C PRO A 688 21.97 -0.34 23.29
N PHE A 689 22.90 0.59 23.08
CA PHE A 689 22.93 1.86 23.82
C PHE A 689 23.65 2.96 23.03
N LEU A 690 23.01 4.13 22.88
CA LEU A 690 23.54 5.34 22.21
C LEU A 690 24.20 5.13 20.82
N ASP A 691 23.72 4.15 20.05
CA ASP A 691 24.23 3.76 18.71
C ASP A 691 23.44 4.40 17.55
N TYR A 692 22.57 5.36 17.87
CA TYR A 692 21.85 6.15 16.89
C TYR A 692 21.52 7.54 17.45
N THR A 693 21.97 8.57 16.73
CA THR A 693 21.51 9.95 16.91
C THR A 693 21.16 10.53 15.55
N GLY A 694 19.87 10.77 15.29
CA GLY A 694 19.40 11.57 14.15
C GLY A 694 19.24 13.03 14.58
N PHE A 695 19.50 13.99 13.69
CA PHE A 695 19.33 15.42 14.01
C PHE A 695 19.05 16.29 12.78
N ASN A 696 18.43 17.44 13.04
CA ASN A 696 18.34 18.56 12.11
C ASN A 696 18.47 19.90 12.86
N LEU A 697 18.97 20.92 12.16
CA LEU A 697 19.06 22.29 12.62
C LEU A 697 18.98 23.21 11.40
N SER A 698 17.98 24.07 11.31
CA SER A 698 17.85 25.07 10.26
C SER A 698 17.51 26.46 10.80
N PHE A 699 18.10 27.46 10.17
CA PHE A 699 17.82 28.86 10.38
C PHE A 699 17.18 29.42 9.11
N SER A 700 16.02 30.05 9.26
CA SER A 700 15.33 30.79 8.22
C SER A 700 15.26 32.26 8.60
N GLN A 701 15.61 33.15 7.68
CA GLN A 701 15.37 34.59 7.80
C GLN A 701 14.61 35.08 6.58
N ALA A 702 13.62 35.95 6.81
CA ALA A 702 12.72 36.45 5.81
C ALA A 702 12.58 37.98 5.83
N LEU A 703 12.36 38.54 4.65
CA LEU A 703 11.94 39.91 4.42
C LEU A 703 10.46 39.89 4.00
N ARG A 704 9.67 40.84 4.49
CA ARG A 704 8.24 40.96 4.16
C ARG A 704 7.89 42.44 3.93
N GLY A 705 6.95 42.69 3.01
CA GLY A 705 6.24 43.97 2.94
C GLY A 705 5.14 44.09 3.99
N ASP A 706 4.07 44.80 3.65
CA ASP A 706 2.91 44.98 4.51
C ASP A 706 2.22 43.65 4.86
N PRO A 707 1.66 43.52 6.08
CA PRO A 707 1.01 42.30 6.52
C PRO A 707 -0.38 42.11 5.88
N SER A 708 -0.75 40.85 5.64
CA SER A 708 -2.06 40.45 5.12
C SER A 708 -3.25 41.10 5.87
N PRO A 709 -4.34 41.47 5.18
CA PRO A 709 -5.59 41.87 5.84
C PRO A 709 -6.19 40.75 6.69
N PHE A 710 -5.91 39.47 6.40
CA PHE A 710 -6.39 38.32 7.16
C PHE A 710 -5.34 37.81 8.16
N PHE A 711 -5.77 37.36 9.34
CA PHE A 711 -4.85 36.80 10.35
C PHE A 711 -4.18 35.48 9.91
N PHE A 712 -4.91 34.60 9.23
CA PHE A 712 -4.40 33.27 8.84
C PHE A 712 -3.26 33.29 7.81
N ASP A 713 -3.13 34.38 7.03
CA ASP A 713 -2.12 34.53 5.97
C ASP A 713 -1.06 35.59 6.33
N ARG A 714 -0.95 35.99 7.61
CA ARG A 714 0.10 36.91 8.05
C ARG A 714 1.42 36.17 8.18
N PHE A 715 2.38 36.48 7.32
CA PHE A 715 3.73 35.98 7.45
C PHE A 715 4.41 36.66 8.66
N ALA A 716 4.25 36.07 9.86
CA ALA A 716 4.68 36.66 11.13
C ALA A 716 6.13 36.31 11.49
N ASP A 717 6.55 35.07 11.22
CA ASP A 717 7.83 34.53 11.67
C ASP A 717 8.97 34.92 10.73
N LEU A 718 9.58 36.08 11.00
CA LEU A 718 10.65 36.67 10.18
C LEU A 718 12.04 36.06 10.44
N LYS A 719 12.27 35.47 11.62
CA LYS A 719 13.49 34.72 11.95
C LYS A 719 13.16 33.48 12.77
N THR A 720 13.35 32.31 12.18
CA THR A 720 12.97 31.03 12.78
C THR A 720 14.19 30.13 12.95
N LEU A 721 14.35 29.57 14.14
CA LEU A 721 15.22 28.43 14.40
C LEU A 721 14.37 27.17 14.50
N THR A 722 14.57 26.22 13.59
CA THR A 722 14.00 24.87 13.69
C THR A 722 15.11 23.91 14.04
N TRP A 723 14.88 23.01 14.99
CA TRP A 723 15.84 22.00 15.37
C TRP A 723 15.13 20.70 15.75
N GLY A 724 15.83 19.58 15.64
CA GLY A 724 15.33 18.30 16.09
C GLY A 724 16.46 17.33 16.40
N ILE A 725 16.22 16.46 17.37
CA ILE A 725 17.12 15.39 17.77
C ILE A 725 16.31 14.13 18.07
N THR A 726 16.74 13.00 17.54
CA THR A 726 16.26 11.65 17.87
C THR A 726 17.42 10.86 18.46
N GLN A 727 17.27 10.33 19.66
CA GLN A 727 18.30 9.56 20.35
C GLN A 727 17.78 8.15 20.65
N GLN A 728 18.53 7.11 20.26
CA GLN A 728 18.31 5.78 20.83
C GLN A 728 18.65 5.84 22.32
N LEU A 729 17.71 5.45 23.17
CA LEU A 729 17.90 5.35 24.61
C LEU A 729 18.51 3.99 24.97
N TYR A 730 17.82 2.89 24.67
CA TYR A 730 18.30 1.53 24.90
C TYR A 730 17.59 0.53 23.98
N GLY A 731 18.35 -0.34 23.32
CA GLY A 731 17.85 -1.36 22.39
C GLY A 731 16.91 -0.76 21.31
N PRO A 732 15.66 -1.25 21.19
CA PRO A 732 14.70 -0.75 20.20
C PRO A 732 14.13 0.65 20.51
N LEU A 733 14.40 1.22 21.70
CA LEU A 733 13.79 2.47 22.16
C LEU A 733 14.50 3.70 21.61
N ARG A 734 13.74 4.58 20.94
CA ARG A 734 14.15 5.94 20.58
C ARG A 734 13.23 6.96 21.25
N PHE A 735 13.81 8.09 21.65
CA PHE A 735 13.07 9.29 22.04
C PHE A 735 13.58 10.46 21.19
N GLY A 736 12.70 11.39 20.83
CA GLY A 736 13.09 12.59 20.13
C GLY A 736 12.21 13.79 20.40
N VAL A 737 12.79 14.95 20.08
CA VAL A 737 12.17 16.27 20.16
C VAL A 737 12.42 16.95 18.83
N GLN A 738 11.42 17.62 18.28
CA GLN A 738 11.58 18.55 17.17
C GLN A 738 10.82 19.83 17.50
N SER A 739 11.50 20.97 17.47
CA SER A 739 10.96 22.26 17.86
C SER A 739 11.27 23.35 16.83
N ALA A 740 10.36 24.29 16.68
CA ALA A 740 10.50 25.51 15.89
C ALA A 740 10.22 26.73 16.78
N TYR A 741 11.04 27.77 16.64
CA TYR A 741 11.06 28.91 17.54
C TYR A 741 11.33 30.22 16.80
N ASN A 742 10.54 31.26 17.06
CA ASN A 742 10.76 32.61 16.53
C ASN A 742 11.75 33.36 17.42
N ILE A 743 12.95 33.63 16.88
CA ILE A 743 14.05 34.27 17.61
C ILE A 743 13.84 35.80 17.76
N ASP A 744 12.96 36.40 16.94
CA ASP A 744 12.66 37.83 17.00
C ASP A 744 11.53 38.17 17.98
N THR A 745 10.62 37.23 18.27
CA THR A 745 9.50 37.44 19.20
C THR A 745 9.61 36.67 20.51
N ASP A 746 10.65 35.85 20.68
CA ASP A 746 10.87 34.97 21.85
C ASP A 746 9.78 33.88 22.02
N GLN A 747 9.10 33.51 20.91
CA GLN A 747 7.94 32.61 20.93
C GLN A 747 8.23 31.22 20.38
N GLU A 748 7.77 30.20 21.11
CA GLU A 748 7.67 28.82 20.63
C GLU A 748 6.59 28.73 19.54
N ILE A 749 6.96 28.19 18.37
CA ILE A 749 6.03 27.99 17.26
C ILE A 749 5.40 26.60 17.36
N ASN A 750 6.21 25.55 17.46
CA ASN A 750 5.75 24.18 17.44
C ASN A 750 6.78 23.28 18.11
N THR A 751 6.37 22.40 19.02
CA THR A 751 7.27 21.36 19.56
C THR A 751 6.57 20.00 19.60
N ASP A 752 7.14 19.07 18.85
CA ASP A 752 6.77 17.66 18.80
C ASP A 752 7.71 16.83 19.67
N LEU A 753 7.11 16.10 20.61
CA LEU A 753 7.75 15.04 21.39
C LEU A 753 7.34 13.70 20.79
N TYR A 754 8.29 12.79 20.62
CA TYR A 754 7.99 11.44 20.11
C TYR A 754 8.82 10.35 20.76
N PHE A 755 8.20 9.21 20.98
CA PHE A 755 8.79 8.01 21.57
C PHE A 755 8.46 6.81 20.67
N GLU A 756 9.47 6.04 20.29
CA GLU A 756 9.34 4.95 19.34
C GLU A 756 9.96 3.67 19.90
N TYR A 757 9.20 2.58 19.84
CA TYR A 757 9.70 1.22 19.96
C TYR A 757 9.86 0.66 18.54
N SER A 758 11.10 0.55 18.04
CA SER A 758 11.37 0.12 16.66
C SER A 758 12.03 -1.27 16.62
N ARG A 759 11.45 -2.14 15.79
CA ARG A 759 11.86 -3.51 15.49
C ARG A 759 11.97 -3.71 13.98
N ARG A 760 12.36 -4.90 13.53
CA ARG A 760 12.52 -5.19 12.09
C ARG A 760 11.16 -5.36 11.43
N THR A 761 10.29 -6.15 12.04
CA THR A 761 8.91 -6.46 11.58
C THR A 761 7.87 -5.45 12.02
N TYR A 762 8.13 -4.61 13.04
CA TYR A 762 7.14 -3.64 13.52
C TYR A 762 7.74 -2.37 14.13
N SER A 763 6.92 -1.34 14.33
CA SER A 763 7.23 -0.28 15.29
C SER A 763 5.97 0.36 15.87
N ILE A 764 6.06 0.80 17.12
CA ILE A 764 5.03 1.62 17.77
C ILE A 764 5.62 3.01 18.00
N LEU A 765 4.99 4.04 17.43
CA LEU A 765 5.33 5.45 17.59
C LEU A 765 4.24 6.15 18.38
N LEU A 766 4.62 6.82 19.47
CA LEU A 766 3.78 7.77 20.20
C LEU A 766 4.28 9.18 19.88
N ARG A 767 3.39 10.09 19.46
CA ARG A 767 3.71 11.49 19.20
C ARG A 767 2.73 12.40 19.94
N TYR A 768 3.26 13.44 20.58
CA TYR A 768 2.48 14.49 21.24
C TYR A 768 3.10 15.86 20.97
N ASN A 769 2.27 16.87 20.76
CA ASN A 769 2.74 18.24 20.51
C ASN A 769 2.32 19.16 21.65
N THR A 770 3.29 19.87 22.25
CA THR A 770 3.07 20.70 23.45
C THR A 770 2.34 22.00 23.15
N VAL A 771 2.56 22.60 21.97
CA VAL A 771 1.95 23.87 21.56
C VAL A 771 0.54 23.65 21.03
N LEU A 772 0.40 22.69 20.12
CA LEU A 772 -0.87 22.40 19.43
C LEU A 772 -1.82 21.53 20.28
N LYS A 773 -1.30 20.90 21.33
CA LYS A 773 -2.00 20.01 22.27
C LYS A 773 -2.80 18.85 21.63
N VAL A 774 -2.31 18.30 20.52
CA VAL A 774 -2.88 17.07 19.95
C VAL A 774 -1.80 15.96 19.89
N GLY A 775 -2.23 14.72 19.73
CA GLY A 775 -1.35 13.55 19.81
C GLY A 775 -1.89 12.36 19.03
N SER A 776 -0.97 11.50 18.61
CA SER A 776 -1.22 10.37 17.73
C SER A 776 -0.42 9.13 18.14
N ILE A 777 -0.96 7.97 17.78
CA ILE A 777 -0.32 6.67 17.91
C ILE A 777 -0.23 6.06 16.52
N SER A 778 0.96 5.63 16.10
CA SER A 778 1.18 4.97 14.82
C SER A 778 1.78 3.57 15.01
N LEU A 779 1.24 2.59 14.28
CA LEU A 779 1.70 1.20 14.28
C LEU A 779 2.16 0.83 12.86
N ARG A 780 3.46 0.54 12.71
CA ARG A 780 4.03 -0.02 11.47
C ARG A 780 4.13 -1.53 11.61
N ILE A 781 3.78 -2.26 10.55
CA ILE A 781 4.16 -3.66 10.30
C ILE A 781 4.97 -3.65 9.00
N SER A 782 6.26 -3.90 9.09
CA SER A 782 7.18 -3.92 7.94
C SER A 782 6.95 -5.16 7.11
N ASP A 783 6.95 -5.06 5.77
CA ASP A 783 6.93 -6.22 4.88
C ASP A 783 8.31 -6.53 4.29
N PHE A 784 8.58 -7.80 3.99
CA PHE A 784 9.88 -8.28 3.52
C PHE A 784 9.75 -9.22 2.33
N ASN A 785 10.66 -9.09 1.37
CA ASN A 785 10.93 -10.10 0.36
C ASN A 785 12.31 -10.73 0.60
N TRP A 786 12.44 -12.01 0.28
CA TRP A 786 13.68 -12.79 0.39
C TRP A 786 13.72 -13.88 -0.68
N GLY A 787 14.88 -14.53 -0.84
CA GLY A 787 15.03 -15.81 -1.53
C GLY A 787 15.79 -16.81 -0.66
N GLY A 788 15.69 -18.10 -0.99
CA GLY A 788 16.21 -19.19 -0.17
C GLY A 788 15.24 -19.65 0.92
N ASN A 789 15.56 -20.78 1.55
CA ASN A 789 14.74 -21.41 2.58
C ASN A 789 14.91 -20.65 3.91
N PRO A 790 13.84 -20.07 4.49
CA PRO A 790 13.92 -19.36 5.76
C PRO A 790 13.97 -20.30 6.97
N GLY A 791 13.74 -21.61 6.79
CA GLY A 791 13.77 -22.63 7.84
C GLY A 791 12.58 -22.55 8.82
N PRO A 792 12.59 -23.40 9.86
CA PRO A 792 11.56 -23.42 10.90
C PRO A 792 11.69 -22.23 11.87
N PHE A 793 10.60 -21.84 12.53
CA PHE A 793 10.52 -20.61 13.33
C PHE A 793 11.32 -20.70 14.62
N ASP A 794 11.46 -21.88 15.23
CA ASP A 794 12.10 -22.00 16.54
C ASP A 794 13.63 -21.83 16.49
N GLY A 795 14.22 -21.64 15.30
CA GLY A 795 15.58 -21.11 15.11
C GLY A 795 16.73 -21.99 15.61
N THR A 796 16.43 -23.17 16.16
CA THR A 796 17.40 -24.02 16.89
C THR A 796 18.55 -24.55 16.03
N GLY A 797 18.40 -24.52 14.70
CA GLY A 797 19.35 -25.15 13.76
C GLY A 797 19.38 -26.68 13.85
N ILE A 798 18.51 -27.30 14.66
CA ILE A 798 18.41 -28.76 14.83
C ILE A 798 17.71 -29.34 13.61
N ARG A 799 18.46 -29.45 12.51
CA ARG A 799 18.09 -30.22 11.33
C ARG A 799 18.03 -31.70 11.72
N PRO A 800 16.87 -32.39 11.60
CA PRO A 800 16.72 -33.75 12.10
C PRO A 800 17.69 -34.70 11.39
N VAL A 801 18.44 -35.48 12.17
CA VAL A 801 19.53 -36.34 11.65
C VAL A 801 18.97 -37.66 11.12
N ILE A 802 18.19 -37.59 10.05
CA ILE A 802 17.74 -38.76 9.28
C ILE A 802 18.91 -39.29 8.44
N GLN A 803 19.20 -40.59 8.58
CA GLN A 803 20.34 -41.31 7.99
C GLN A 803 21.75 -40.84 8.42
N GLY A 804 21.89 -40.19 9.58
CA GLY A 804 23.21 -39.97 10.20
C GLY A 804 24.04 -38.81 9.62
N VAL A 805 23.45 -38.00 8.74
CA VAL A 805 24.07 -36.78 8.20
C VAL A 805 23.30 -35.57 8.73
N PRO A 806 23.93 -34.61 9.43
CA PRO A 806 23.33 -33.29 9.62
C PRO A 806 23.30 -32.60 8.25
N ARG A 807 22.09 -32.33 7.74
CA ARG A 807 21.89 -31.38 6.64
C ARG A 807 21.61 -30.00 7.21
#